data_AF-A0A8T3T4L2-F1
#
_entry.id   AF-A0A8T3T4L2-F1
#
_cell.length_a   1.000
_cell.length_b   1.000
_cell.length_c   1.000
_cell.angle_alpha   90.00
_cell.angle_beta   90.00
_cell.angle_gamma   90.00
#
_symmetry.space_group_name_H-M   'P 1'
#
loop_
_entity.id
_entity.type
_entity.pdbx_description
1 polymer ?
#
loop_
_entity_poly.entity_id
_entity_poly.type
_entity_poly.pdbx_seq_one_letter_code
_entity_poly.pdbx_strand_id
1 'polypeptide(L)'
;MENPIINSPFVEPARHFVTSPAGRVTGEIAPRRRPSEFFVPVARPKKLSGQMSMDQFGGPQRQQPNEIVNEIRQSVTSWRQLGYPHITSVTRDLLQHWQGEDRERRLFFCQIEAAETAIYLTEAAEKLGDTKALNVIRSENEALNGGLPRVAFKMATGSGKTVLMAMLIAWQALNKQASPQDRRFADRFLIVAPGITIRDRLRVLLPNDPHNFYRALEIVTPEQLDRLQAADILITNFHAFIRREKIQAASLTKKVLVGPHGDDGRFRETPAEMVRRVLRDFGNAKNLVVINDEAHHCYAPAPKEQAEEAALDPDERVLAKKDQEEARIWLSGLQAVREKLGIRAVYDLSATPFFLKGSGYAEGTLFPWVVSDFGLMDAIESGIVKIPRVPVRDDSMTGQGPMYRELWLRVRDALPKKGIRDTPIDGQPVIPKELEGALFSLYRDYERDFAAWEKAGLGVPPVFIVVCSNTATSKLVADWIAGWEVKLEDGGTVVAPGHLPLFSNEQDGRFRDRPNTILVDSAQLDRGDALDPTFRKAAAAEIERFKQEYVARFPGRSADEITDEDILREVMNTVGKRDRLGEHVRCVVSVAMLTEGWDANTVTHILGIRAFGTQLLCEQVVGRALRRASYDATPDGMFEPEYAEVYGVPFSFLSVAGKGKPKSSKPVLTVRALPERSDLRIEFPKLVGYRYEMPTDRLDARFDASSILELSTRDVALRTEVDPIVGEMDVHEVDLRDHRMQTVVFAIAKRTLDNHFRDEDGGQRPWLFPQLVRITNAWIDECVTPYLKDNTFPQMLLFTEYSHAAADRIRNAIYAGTRGEKRLLPNLRPYEPIGSTDDVWFETTKVCCEATRSHLNLVVQDSGWECKLAEVLESMPEVVTYAKNQGLNFKIPYTYEGRAGNYVPDFLIRLRHPASSGPDDLLTLVLEVTGEAKKEKQAKVATAEHLWTVAVNNWGGLGRWAFLEVTDPWDAGNLIRARFLQPSPGAPVRIRRG
;
A
#
# COMPACT_ATOMS: atom_id res chain seq x y z
N MET A 1 -2.21 20.65 -21.66
CA MET A 1 -2.88 20.68 -20.34
C MET A 1 -1.82 21.02 -19.32
N GLU A 2 -2.08 21.93 -18.39
CA GLU A 2 -1.06 22.38 -17.42
C GLU A 2 -0.88 21.42 -16.24
N ASN A 3 -1.96 20.83 -15.70
CA ASN A 3 -1.90 19.79 -14.67
C ASN A 3 -2.98 18.71 -14.91
N PRO A 4 -2.63 17.43 -15.10
CA PRO A 4 -3.59 16.35 -15.27
C PRO A 4 -4.15 15.80 -13.93
N ILE A 5 -3.63 16.23 -12.78
CA ILE A 5 -4.12 15.83 -11.45
C ILE A 5 -5.27 16.75 -11.05
N ILE A 6 -6.48 16.19 -10.93
CA ILE A 6 -7.73 16.93 -10.67
C ILE A 6 -8.56 16.34 -9.53
N ASN A 7 -8.16 15.21 -8.95
CA ASN A 7 -8.79 14.60 -7.77
C ASN A 7 -7.76 14.35 -6.66
N SER A 8 -8.22 14.33 -5.41
CA SER A 8 -7.40 13.87 -4.29
C SER A 8 -7.37 12.35 -4.27
N PRO A 9 -6.23 11.72 -3.94
CA PRO A 9 -6.10 10.26 -3.85
C PRO A 9 -6.87 9.65 -2.66
N PHE A 10 -7.32 10.47 -1.70
CA PHE A 10 -7.90 10.00 -0.44
C PHE A 10 -9.42 10.10 -0.37
N VAL A 11 -10.08 10.68 -1.38
CA VAL A 11 -11.54 10.84 -1.45
C VAL A 11 -12.07 10.31 -2.77
N GLU A 12 -13.38 10.07 -2.85
CA GLU A 12 -13.99 9.62 -4.09
C GLU A 12 -13.76 10.63 -5.23
N PRO A 13 -13.27 10.19 -6.41
CA PRO A 13 -13.06 11.09 -7.54
C PRO A 13 -14.36 11.79 -7.97
N ALA A 14 -14.37 13.11 -7.87
CA ALA A 14 -15.54 13.94 -8.20
C ALA A 14 -15.50 14.50 -9.63
N ARG A 15 -14.36 14.40 -10.31
CA ARG A 15 -14.14 14.96 -11.65
C ARG A 15 -13.38 13.98 -12.52
N HIS A 16 -13.57 14.01 -13.83
CA HIS A 16 -12.73 13.28 -14.78
C HIS A 16 -12.63 14.02 -16.11
N PHE A 17 -11.56 13.78 -16.86
CA PHE A 17 -11.46 14.28 -18.22
C PHE A 17 -12.31 13.44 -19.19
N VAL A 18 -13.10 14.11 -20.03
CA VAL A 18 -13.93 13.45 -21.03
C VAL A 18 -13.05 12.83 -22.11
N THR A 19 -13.35 11.59 -22.48
CA THR A 19 -12.67 10.85 -23.56
C THR A 19 -13.56 10.78 -24.79
N SER A 20 -12.96 10.97 -25.97
CA SER A 20 -13.64 10.76 -27.25
C SER A 20 -13.91 9.27 -27.49
N PRO A 21 -14.77 8.92 -28.46
CA PRO A 21 -15.00 7.51 -28.85
C PRO A 21 -13.73 6.77 -29.28
N ALA A 22 -12.69 7.50 -29.71
CA ALA A 22 -11.38 6.95 -30.04
C ALA A 22 -10.42 6.85 -28.84
N GLY A 23 -10.93 7.00 -27.61
CA GLY A 23 -10.16 6.90 -26.36
C GLY A 23 -9.24 8.09 -26.06
N ARG A 24 -9.35 9.19 -26.80
CA ARG A 24 -8.49 10.38 -26.62
C ARG A 24 -9.14 11.39 -25.69
N VAL A 25 -8.38 11.91 -24.72
CA VAL A 25 -8.88 12.96 -23.82
C VAL A 25 -9.16 14.25 -24.60
N THR A 26 -10.36 14.81 -24.45
CA THR A 26 -10.81 16.03 -25.15
C THR A 26 -10.32 17.32 -24.48
N GLY A 27 -9.91 17.24 -23.22
CA GLY A 27 -9.54 18.38 -22.37
C GLY A 27 -10.71 19.00 -21.60
N GLU A 28 -11.94 18.56 -21.88
CA GLU A 28 -13.12 18.91 -21.09
C GLU A 28 -13.16 18.11 -19.78
N ILE A 29 -13.57 18.74 -18.68
CA ILE A 29 -13.71 18.10 -17.36
C ILE A 29 -15.19 17.98 -17.03
N ALA A 30 -15.64 16.74 -16.80
CA ALA A 30 -16.98 16.48 -16.32
C ALA A 30 -17.01 16.47 -14.76
N PRO A 31 -17.98 17.15 -14.11
CA PRO A 31 -18.10 17.23 -12.65
C PRO A 31 -18.79 16.00 -12.06
N ARG A 32 -18.27 14.81 -12.40
CA ARG A 32 -18.74 13.53 -11.87
C ARG A 32 -17.60 12.52 -11.89
N ARG A 33 -17.77 11.42 -11.17
CA ARG A 33 -16.88 10.26 -11.25
C ARG A 33 -16.89 9.64 -12.65
N ARG A 34 -15.73 9.14 -13.09
CA ARG A 34 -15.56 8.38 -14.34
C ARG A 34 -16.36 7.05 -14.26
N PRO A 35 -17.28 6.79 -15.20
CA PRO A 35 -17.93 5.48 -15.30
C PRO A 35 -16.91 4.39 -15.61
N SER A 36 -17.12 3.18 -15.08
CA SER A 36 -16.33 2.02 -15.52
C SER A 36 -16.77 1.65 -16.93
N GLU A 37 -15.83 1.71 -17.86
CA GLU A 37 -16.00 1.46 -19.29
C GLU A 37 -14.74 0.79 -19.84
N PHE A 38 -14.89 -0.01 -20.89
CA PHE A 38 -13.78 -0.63 -21.60
C PHE A 38 -13.99 -0.51 -23.11
N PHE A 39 -12.89 -0.60 -23.86
CA PHE A 39 -12.90 -0.43 -25.31
C PHE A 39 -12.80 -1.79 -25.98
N VAL A 40 -13.82 -2.17 -26.75
CA VAL A 40 -13.85 -3.43 -27.51
C VAL A 40 -13.54 -3.15 -28.98
N PRO A 41 -12.66 -3.93 -29.64
CA PRO A 41 -12.45 -3.82 -31.07
C PRO A 41 -13.76 -4.07 -31.86
N VAL A 42 -14.08 -3.22 -32.84
CA VAL A 42 -15.21 -3.45 -33.75
C VAL A 42 -14.78 -4.44 -34.83
N ALA A 43 -15.53 -5.54 -34.96
CA ALA A 43 -15.30 -6.57 -35.98
C ALA A 43 -15.39 -5.98 -37.41
N ARG A 44 -14.41 -6.32 -38.28
CA ARG A 44 -14.41 -5.87 -39.68
C ARG A 44 -15.41 -6.67 -40.52
N PRO A 45 -16.18 -6.03 -41.43
CA PRO A 45 -17.08 -6.75 -42.34
C PRO A 45 -16.28 -7.62 -43.33
N LYS A 46 -16.70 -8.88 -43.50
CA LYS A 46 -15.99 -9.96 -44.25
C LYS A 46 -15.83 -9.75 -45.77
N LYS A 47 -16.20 -8.59 -46.34
CA LYS A 47 -16.05 -8.30 -47.77
C LYS A 47 -15.70 -6.84 -48.01
N LEU A 48 -14.43 -6.56 -48.29
CA LEU A 48 -14.01 -5.42 -49.11
C LEU A 48 -12.72 -5.81 -49.86
N SER A 49 -12.85 -5.80 -51.18
CA SER A 49 -11.82 -6.08 -52.18
C SER A 49 -10.82 -4.94 -52.26
N GLY A 50 -9.53 -5.29 -52.18
CA GLY A 50 -8.37 -4.60 -52.77
C GLY A 50 -8.41 -3.08 -52.91
N GLN A 51 -8.14 -2.34 -51.83
CA GLN A 51 -7.24 -1.16 -51.82
C GLN A 51 -7.10 -0.62 -50.38
N MET A 52 -5.86 -0.28 -50.01
CA MET A 52 -5.40 0.37 -48.77
C MET A 52 -5.60 -0.39 -47.45
N SER A 53 -4.55 -1.07 -46.98
CA SER A 53 -4.40 -1.50 -45.59
C SER A 53 -4.00 -0.32 -44.71
N MET A 54 -4.99 0.52 -44.41
CA MET A 54 -4.93 1.55 -43.38
C MET A 54 -5.65 0.93 -42.18
N ASP A 55 -4.98 0.82 -41.02
CA ASP A 55 -5.46 0.32 -39.70
C ASP A 55 -4.67 -0.90 -39.17
N GLN A 56 -3.41 -0.68 -38.77
CA GLN A 56 -2.67 -1.56 -37.84
C GLN A 56 -2.59 -0.99 -36.40
N PHE A 57 -3.26 0.14 -36.13
CA PHE A 57 -3.23 0.84 -34.84
C PHE A 57 -4.55 0.74 -34.07
N GLY A 58 -5.13 -0.46 -34.02
CA GLY A 58 -6.47 -0.70 -33.49
C GLY A 58 -7.53 -0.25 -34.49
N GLY A 59 -8.42 -1.16 -34.89
CA GLY A 59 -9.61 -0.77 -35.65
C GLY A 59 -10.50 0.17 -34.84
N PRO A 60 -11.63 0.64 -35.41
CA PRO A 60 -12.62 1.36 -34.63
C PRO A 60 -12.92 0.58 -33.34
N GLN A 61 -12.80 1.21 -32.19
CA GLN A 61 -13.15 0.62 -30.90
C GLN A 61 -14.51 1.15 -30.46
N ARG A 62 -15.36 0.27 -29.93
CA ARG A 62 -16.61 0.64 -29.29
C ARG A 62 -16.38 0.74 -27.80
N GLN A 63 -16.64 1.91 -27.25
CA GLN A 63 -16.73 2.11 -25.80
C GLN A 63 -17.96 1.36 -25.28
N GLN A 64 -17.77 0.47 -24.31
CA GLN A 64 -18.83 -0.31 -23.68
C GLN A 64 -18.82 -0.07 -22.16
N PRO A 65 -19.97 0.27 -21.55
CA PRO A 65 -20.06 0.40 -20.11
C PRO A 65 -19.93 -0.95 -19.43
N ASN A 66 -19.28 -0.95 -18.27
CA ASN A 66 -19.29 -2.09 -17.36
C ASN A 66 -20.49 -1.96 -16.42
N GLU A 67 -21.63 -2.47 -16.86
CA GLU A 67 -22.91 -2.32 -16.15
C GLU A 67 -22.83 -2.86 -14.71
N ILE A 68 -22.25 -4.06 -14.53
CA ILE A 68 -22.15 -4.73 -13.22
C ILE A 68 -21.29 -3.91 -12.26
N VAL A 69 -20.11 -3.44 -12.68
CA VAL A 69 -19.24 -2.64 -11.80
C VAL A 69 -19.89 -1.31 -11.45
N ASN A 70 -20.54 -0.65 -12.41
CA ASN A 70 -21.22 0.62 -12.14
C ASN A 70 -22.41 0.44 -11.18
N GLU A 71 -23.16 -0.66 -11.29
CA GLU A 71 -24.24 -1.02 -10.36
C GLU A 71 -23.68 -1.32 -8.96
N ILE A 72 -22.64 -2.15 -8.85
CA ILE A 72 -21.97 -2.44 -7.57
C ILE A 72 -21.48 -1.14 -6.90
N ARG A 73 -20.87 -0.21 -7.64
CA ARG A 73 -20.43 1.08 -7.10
C ARG A 73 -21.59 1.89 -6.52
N GLN A 74 -22.74 1.91 -7.19
CA GLN A 74 -23.95 2.59 -6.69
C GLN A 74 -24.46 1.93 -5.40
N SER A 75 -24.53 0.60 -5.38
CA SER A 75 -24.93 -0.17 -4.20
C SER A 75 -24.00 0.06 -3.02
N VAL A 76 -22.67 -0.02 -3.24
CA VAL A 76 -21.65 0.23 -2.20
C VAL A 76 -21.72 1.67 -1.69
N THR A 77 -21.92 2.65 -2.57
CA THR A 77 -22.07 4.06 -2.17
C THR A 77 -23.29 4.26 -1.28
N SER A 78 -24.43 3.66 -1.66
CA SER A 78 -25.66 3.74 -0.88
C SER A 78 -25.52 3.03 0.47
N TRP A 79 -24.89 1.86 0.47
CA TRP A 79 -24.58 1.08 1.68
C TRP A 79 -23.64 1.83 2.64
N ARG A 80 -22.63 2.53 2.10
CA ARG A 80 -21.73 3.42 2.85
C ARG A 80 -22.50 4.57 3.50
N GLN A 81 -23.37 5.25 2.75
CA GLN A 81 -24.18 6.36 3.25
C GLN A 81 -25.15 5.94 4.37
N LEU A 82 -25.63 4.69 4.35
CA LEU A 82 -26.47 4.11 5.40
C LEU A 82 -25.69 3.65 6.65
N GLY A 83 -24.39 3.93 6.74
CA GLY A 83 -23.56 3.56 7.90
C GLY A 83 -23.21 2.08 7.95
N TYR A 84 -23.05 1.43 6.80
CA TYR A 84 -22.66 0.04 6.65
C TYR A 84 -23.58 -0.95 7.40
N PRO A 85 -24.85 -1.09 7.01
CA PRO A 85 -25.73 -2.09 7.60
C PRO A 85 -25.26 -3.53 7.29
N HIS A 86 -25.67 -4.49 8.14
CA HIS A 86 -25.49 -5.94 7.97
C HIS A 86 -24.05 -6.52 7.99
N ILE A 87 -23.08 -5.76 8.49
CA ILE A 87 -21.70 -6.24 8.75
C ILE A 87 -21.50 -6.73 10.19
N THR A 88 -20.44 -7.51 10.40
CA THR A 88 -19.96 -7.85 11.75
C THR A 88 -19.36 -6.63 12.49
N SER A 89 -19.21 -6.75 13.81
CA SER A 89 -18.49 -5.75 14.62
C SER A 89 -17.03 -5.58 14.19
N VAL A 90 -16.32 -6.69 13.96
CA VAL A 90 -14.92 -6.67 13.51
C VAL A 90 -14.77 -5.94 12.18
N THR A 91 -15.66 -6.18 11.22
CA THR A 91 -15.67 -5.45 9.95
C THR A 91 -15.92 -3.96 10.15
N ARG A 92 -16.81 -3.59 11.08
CA ARG A 92 -17.07 -2.17 11.42
C ARG A 92 -15.83 -1.50 12.01
N ASP A 93 -15.15 -2.17 12.94
CA ASP A 93 -13.94 -1.67 13.58
C ASP A 93 -12.81 -1.47 12.54
N LEU A 94 -12.64 -2.42 11.62
CA LEU A 94 -11.67 -2.31 10.53
C LEU A 94 -11.99 -1.14 9.59
N LEU A 95 -13.25 -1.00 9.15
CA LEU A 95 -13.65 0.10 8.27
C LEU A 95 -13.44 1.46 8.94
N GLN A 96 -13.79 1.59 10.22
CA GLN A 96 -13.54 2.80 11.00
C GLN A 96 -12.04 3.09 11.13
N HIS A 97 -11.23 2.06 11.40
CA HIS A 97 -9.77 2.19 11.49
C HIS A 97 -9.14 2.60 10.16
N TRP A 98 -9.60 2.04 9.03
CA TRP A 98 -9.08 2.35 7.70
C TRP A 98 -9.45 3.76 7.23
N GLN A 99 -10.58 4.30 7.69
CA GLN A 99 -11.06 5.63 7.35
C GLN A 99 -10.63 6.72 8.34
N GLY A 100 -9.90 6.37 9.39
CA GLY A 100 -9.41 7.33 10.39
C GLY A 100 -8.60 8.47 9.75
N GLU A 101 -8.99 9.72 9.99
CA GLU A 101 -8.27 10.90 9.51
C GLU A 101 -7.00 11.17 10.32
N ASP A 102 -6.90 10.63 11.54
CA ASP A 102 -5.75 10.73 12.45
C ASP A 102 -4.63 9.72 12.13
N ARG A 103 -4.79 8.92 11.08
CA ARG A 103 -3.75 8.00 10.59
C ARG A 103 -2.57 8.79 10.05
N GLU A 104 -1.37 8.39 10.46
CA GLU A 104 -0.13 8.97 9.93
C GLU A 104 -0.02 8.75 8.41
N ARG A 105 -0.46 7.58 7.94
CA ARG A 105 -0.59 7.25 6.51
C ARG A 105 -2.04 6.92 6.17
N ARG A 106 -2.69 7.84 5.48
CA ARG A 106 -4.04 7.65 4.94
C ARG A 106 -4.00 6.65 3.78
N LEU A 107 -4.95 5.71 3.77
CA LEU A 107 -5.14 4.78 2.68
C LEU A 107 -5.78 5.49 1.48
N PHE A 108 -5.47 5.04 0.26
CA PHE A 108 -6.09 5.62 -0.92
C PHE A 108 -7.55 5.20 -1.03
N PHE A 109 -8.39 6.09 -1.56
CA PHE A 109 -9.81 5.81 -1.73
C PHE A 109 -10.04 4.53 -2.54
N CYS A 110 -9.26 4.28 -3.59
CA CYS A 110 -9.39 3.08 -4.41
C CYS A 110 -9.07 1.77 -3.67
N GLN A 111 -8.23 1.81 -2.64
CA GLN A 111 -7.94 0.67 -1.78
C GLN A 111 -9.12 0.38 -0.85
N ILE A 112 -9.66 1.43 -0.23
CA ILE A 112 -10.83 1.35 0.65
C ILE A 112 -12.05 0.86 -0.13
N GLU A 113 -12.34 1.47 -1.28
CA GLU A 113 -13.49 1.09 -2.10
C GLU A 113 -13.40 -0.37 -2.57
N ALA A 114 -12.22 -0.84 -2.99
CA ALA A 114 -12.07 -2.23 -3.39
C ALA A 114 -12.30 -3.20 -2.22
N ALA A 115 -11.83 -2.86 -1.01
CA ALA A 115 -12.10 -3.64 0.19
C ALA A 115 -13.60 -3.60 0.56
N GLU A 116 -14.23 -2.44 0.51
CA GLU A 116 -15.67 -2.25 0.73
C GLU A 116 -16.50 -3.09 -0.26
N THR A 117 -16.13 -3.14 -1.54
CA THR A 117 -16.79 -3.99 -2.53
C THR A 117 -16.70 -5.47 -2.14
N ALA A 118 -15.53 -5.95 -1.71
CA ALA A 118 -15.36 -7.34 -1.27
C ALA A 118 -16.24 -7.66 -0.04
N ILE A 119 -16.28 -6.72 0.92
CA ILE A 119 -17.10 -6.81 2.14
C ILE A 119 -18.59 -6.82 1.79
N TYR A 120 -19.03 -5.86 0.98
CA TYR A 120 -20.42 -5.70 0.57
C TYR A 120 -20.96 -6.98 -0.08
N LEU A 121 -20.24 -7.50 -1.07
CA LEU A 121 -20.62 -8.72 -1.78
C LEU A 121 -20.64 -9.98 -0.88
N THR A 122 -19.86 -10.00 0.20
CA THR A 122 -19.75 -11.16 1.09
C THR A 122 -20.70 -11.09 2.29
N GLU A 123 -20.95 -9.91 2.85
CA GLU A 123 -21.68 -9.76 4.10
C GLU A 123 -23.08 -9.14 3.96
N ALA A 124 -23.25 -8.20 3.03
CA ALA A 124 -24.41 -7.32 2.99
C ALA A 124 -25.35 -7.60 1.82
N ALA A 125 -24.81 -7.83 0.61
CA ALA A 125 -25.58 -7.92 -0.64
C ALA A 125 -26.76 -8.91 -0.56
N GLU A 126 -26.52 -10.15 -0.11
CA GLU A 126 -27.60 -11.15 0.03
C GLU A 126 -28.66 -10.77 1.07
N LYS A 127 -28.25 -10.13 2.18
CA LYS A 127 -29.18 -9.71 3.25
C LYS A 127 -30.03 -8.51 2.85
N LEU A 128 -29.50 -7.67 1.95
CA LEU A 128 -30.18 -6.52 1.37
C LEU A 128 -31.04 -6.90 0.15
N GLY A 129 -31.00 -8.15 -0.30
CA GLY A 129 -31.69 -8.59 -1.51
C GLY A 129 -31.04 -8.14 -2.82
N ASP A 130 -29.84 -7.54 -2.77
CA ASP A 130 -29.08 -7.08 -3.93
C ASP A 130 -28.22 -8.23 -4.49
N THR A 131 -28.88 -9.24 -5.07
CA THR A 131 -28.20 -10.47 -5.53
C THR A 131 -27.88 -10.50 -7.01
N LYS A 132 -28.26 -9.47 -7.78
CA LYS A 132 -28.14 -9.47 -9.24
C LYS A 132 -26.68 -9.66 -9.69
N ALA A 133 -25.77 -8.84 -9.16
CA ALA A 133 -24.34 -8.95 -9.46
C ALA A 133 -23.78 -10.32 -9.05
N LEU A 134 -24.13 -10.81 -7.86
CA LEU A 134 -23.70 -12.13 -7.37
C LEU A 134 -24.15 -13.28 -8.29
N ASN A 135 -25.38 -13.22 -8.79
CA ASN A 135 -25.93 -14.24 -9.68
C ASN A 135 -25.21 -14.25 -11.04
N VAL A 136 -24.93 -13.07 -11.60
CA VAL A 136 -24.15 -12.98 -12.85
C VAL A 136 -22.74 -13.54 -12.65
N ILE A 137 -22.04 -13.10 -11.59
CA ILE A 137 -20.69 -13.59 -11.27
C ILE A 137 -20.65 -15.11 -11.10
N ARG A 138 -21.65 -15.69 -10.42
CA ARG A 138 -21.76 -17.15 -10.25
C ARG A 138 -21.92 -17.86 -11.60
N SER A 139 -22.82 -17.37 -12.45
CA SER A 139 -23.06 -17.95 -13.78
C SER A 139 -21.81 -17.90 -14.67
N GLU A 140 -21.10 -16.77 -14.67
CA GLU A 140 -19.86 -16.58 -15.45
C GLU A 140 -18.72 -17.47 -14.93
N ASN A 141 -18.63 -17.64 -13.61
CA ASN A 141 -17.66 -18.55 -12.99
C ASN A 141 -17.91 -20.02 -13.32
N GLU A 142 -19.16 -20.45 -13.38
CA GLU A 142 -19.54 -21.80 -13.82
C GLU A 142 -19.16 -22.02 -15.28
N ALA A 143 -19.45 -21.04 -16.15
CA ALA A 143 -19.19 -21.12 -17.58
C ALA A 143 -17.69 -21.10 -17.93
N LEU A 144 -16.90 -20.20 -17.30
CA LEU A 144 -15.56 -19.86 -17.75
C LEU A 144 -14.43 -20.35 -16.83
N ASN A 145 -14.71 -20.53 -15.54
CA ASN A 145 -13.69 -20.82 -14.53
C ASN A 145 -13.79 -22.25 -13.98
N GLY A 146 -14.62 -23.09 -14.60
CA GLY A 146 -14.93 -24.44 -14.14
C GLY A 146 -15.60 -24.44 -12.76
N GLY A 147 -16.31 -23.37 -12.39
CA GLY A 147 -16.99 -23.16 -11.12
C GLY A 147 -16.12 -22.63 -9.98
N LEU A 148 -14.91 -22.12 -10.25
CA LEU A 148 -14.12 -21.45 -9.20
C LEU A 148 -14.83 -20.15 -8.80
N PRO A 149 -15.02 -19.85 -7.49
CA PRO A 149 -15.73 -18.66 -7.03
C PRO A 149 -14.83 -17.41 -7.12
N ARG A 150 -14.60 -16.91 -8.33
CA ARG A 150 -13.68 -15.79 -8.60
C ARG A 150 -14.39 -14.45 -8.60
N VAL A 151 -13.73 -13.45 -8.05
CA VAL A 151 -14.05 -12.03 -8.25
C VAL A 151 -12.75 -11.27 -8.50
N ALA A 152 -12.79 -10.30 -9.41
CA ALA A 152 -11.60 -9.56 -9.84
C ALA A 152 -11.67 -8.07 -9.50
N PHE A 153 -10.54 -7.54 -9.06
CA PHE A 153 -10.32 -6.13 -8.74
C PHE A 153 -9.34 -5.55 -9.75
N LYS A 154 -9.85 -4.71 -10.64
CA LYS A 154 -9.02 -3.95 -11.57
C LYS A 154 -8.44 -2.75 -10.84
N MET A 155 -7.13 -2.73 -10.67
CA MET A 155 -6.41 -1.70 -9.93
C MET A 155 -5.15 -1.26 -10.70
N ALA A 156 -5.09 0.01 -11.08
CA ALA A 156 -3.95 0.59 -11.78
C ALA A 156 -2.61 0.25 -11.10
N THR A 157 -1.56 0.03 -11.88
CA THR A 157 -0.22 -0.23 -11.35
C THR A 157 0.22 0.93 -10.45
N GLY A 158 0.69 0.62 -9.24
CA GLY A 158 1.06 1.64 -8.24
C GLY A 158 -0.07 2.11 -7.32
N SER A 159 -1.33 1.71 -7.56
CA SER A 159 -2.46 2.06 -6.68
C SER A 159 -2.55 1.26 -5.37
N GLY A 160 -1.68 0.26 -5.18
CA GLY A 160 -1.57 -0.50 -3.94
C GLY A 160 -2.33 -1.83 -3.92
N LYS A 161 -2.21 -2.66 -4.96
CA LYS A 161 -2.76 -4.04 -5.00
C LYS A 161 -2.39 -4.83 -3.75
N THR A 162 -1.11 -4.83 -3.37
CA THR A 162 -0.62 -5.53 -2.16
C THR A 162 -1.24 -4.98 -0.86
N VAL A 163 -1.57 -3.68 -0.81
CA VAL A 163 -2.28 -3.09 0.34
C VAL A 163 -3.69 -3.67 0.44
N LEU A 164 -4.41 -3.77 -0.69
CA LEU A 164 -5.72 -4.42 -0.73
C LEU A 164 -5.62 -5.90 -0.30
N MET A 165 -4.59 -6.64 -0.73
CA MET A 165 -4.38 -8.02 -0.29
C MET A 165 -4.25 -8.11 1.24
N ALA A 166 -3.47 -7.22 1.86
CA ALA A 166 -3.35 -7.15 3.32
C ALA A 166 -4.71 -6.85 3.98
N MET A 167 -5.47 -5.88 3.46
CA MET A 167 -6.81 -5.55 3.97
C MET A 167 -7.78 -6.74 3.88
N LEU A 168 -7.78 -7.47 2.76
CA LEU A 168 -8.62 -8.66 2.57
C LEU A 168 -8.25 -9.78 3.54
N ILE A 169 -6.94 -10.03 3.74
CA ILE A 169 -6.46 -11.04 4.70
C ILE A 169 -6.87 -10.66 6.13
N ALA A 170 -6.64 -9.39 6.53
CA ALA A 170 -7.01 -8.90 7.86
C ALA A 170 -8.52 -9.04 8.11
N TRP A 171 -9.35 -8.60 7.17
CA TRP A 171 -10.81 -8.71 7.26
C TRP A 171 -11.28 -10.15 7.38
N GLN A 172 -10.76 -11.06 6.54
CA GLN A 172 -11.14 -12.48 6.56
C GLN A 172 -10.69 -13.16 7.87
N ALA A 173 -9.41 -13.04 8.24
CA ALA A 173 -8.84 -13.76 9.37
C ALA A 173 -9.40 -13.30 10.72
N LEU A 174 -9.52 -11.98 10.92
CA LEU A 174 -10.00 -11.44 12.20
C LEU A 174 -11.48 -11.78 12.44
N ASN A 175 -12.29 -11.75 11.38
CA ASN A 175 -13.68 -12.20 11.46
C ASN A 175 -13.77 -13.71 11.70
N LYS A 176 -12.92 -14.51 11.05
CA LYS A 176 -12.90 -15.96 11.26
C LYS A 176 -12.54 -16.33 12.69
N GLN A 177 -11.61 -15.61 13.30
CA GLN A 177 -11.27 -15.83 14.71
C GLN A 177 -12.37 -15.38 15.67
N ALA A 178 -13.04 -14.26 15.38
CA ALA A 178 -14.15 -13.79 16.20
C ALA A 178 -15.36 -14.72 16.11
N SER A 179 -15.58 -15.34 14.95
CA SER A 179 -16.67 -16.29 14.70
C SER A 179 -16.17 -17.54 13.96
N PRO A 180 -15.56 -18.53 14.67
CA PRO A 180 -14.95 -19.71 14.03
C PRO A 180 -15.92 -20.57 13.20
N GLN A 181 -17.21 -20.54 13.53
CA GLN A 181 -18.25 -21.27 12.80
C GLN A 181 -18.78 -20.53 11.56
N ASP A 182 -18.49 -19.24 11.41
CA ASP A 182 -18.93 -18.48 10.26
C ASP A 182 -18.14 -18.93 9.01
N ARG A 183 -18.88 -19.44 8.02
CA ARG A 183 -18.33 -19.97 6.77
C ARG A 183 -18.07 -18.86 5.74
N ARG A 184 -18.51 -17.63 6.00
CA ARG A 184 -18.21 -16.47 5.15
C ARG A 184 -16.74 -16.05 5.24
N PHE A 185 -16.03 -16.48 6.27
CA PHE A 185 -14.66 -16.06 6.54
C PHE A 185 -13.67 -17.22 6.55
N ALA A 186 -12.39 -16.91 6.29
CA ALA A 186 -11.28 -17.85 6.28
C ALA A 186 -10.09 -17.33 7.07
N ASP A 187 -9.30 -18.26 7.60
CA ASP A 187 -8.05 -18.08 8.34
C ASP A 187 -6.82 -18.59 7.57
N ARG A 188 -7.04 -19.13 6.36
CA ARG A 188 -6.00 -19.73 5.50
C ARG A 188 -6.00 -19.08 4.13
N PHE A 189 -4.82 -18.66 3.68
CA PHE A 189 -4.65 -17.85 2.48
C PHE A 189 -3.55 -18.40 1.59
N LEU A 190 -3.89 -18.76 0.36
CA LEU A 190 -2.93 -19.07 -0.70
C LEU A 190 -2.73 -17.83 -1.57
N ILE A 191 -1.54 -17.25 -1.53
CA ILE A 191 -1.15 -16.14 -2.40
C ILE A 191 -0.39 -16.71 -3.59
N VAL A 192 -0.88 -16.48 -4.81
CA VAL A 192 -0.23 -16.97 -6.04
C VAL A 192 0.30 -15.79 -6.85
N ALA A 193 1.60 -15.81 -7.11
CA ALA A 193 2.32 -14.81 -7.90
C ALA A 193 2.65 -15.32 -9.32
N PRO A 194 2.83 -14.43 -10.31
CA PRO A 194 3.26 -14.79 -11.67
C PRO A 194 4.72 -15.26 -11.71
N GLY A 195 5.59 -14.73 -10.84
CA GLY A 195 7.02 -15.02 -10.84
C GLY A 195 7.61 -15.11 -9.43
N ILE A 196 8.82 -15.68 -9.33
CA ILE A 196 9.56 -15.82 -8.07
C ILE A 196 9.88 -14.45 -7.46
N THR A 197 10.22 -13.48 -8.31
CA THR A 197 10.53 -12.12 -7.89
C THR A 197 9.36 -11.45 -7.17
N ILE A 198 8.13 -11.61 -7.67
CA ILE A 198 6.93 -11.11 -6.97
C ILE A 198 6.69 -11.89 -5.69
N ARG A 199 6.76 -13.22 -5.75
CA ARG A 199 6.56 -14.11 -4.60
C ARG A 199 7.39 -13.66 -3.40
N ASP A 200 8.67 -13.38 -3.61
CA ASP A 200 9.59 -13.02 -2.51
C ASP A 200 9.26 -11.64 -1.90
N ARG A 201 8.71 -10.71 -2.69
CA ARG A 201 8.27 -9.39 -2.21
C ARG A 201 6.94 -9.41 -1.49
N LEU A 202 6.06 -10.36 -1.83
CA LEU A 202 4.77 -10.52 -1.16
C LEU A 202 4.91 -11.00 0.29
N ARG A 203 6.12 -11.31 0.78
CA ARG A 203 6.40 -11.61 2.20
C ARG A 203 5.92 -10.53 3.17
N VAL A 204 5.78 -9.28 2.71
CA VAL A 204 5.16 -8.19 3.48
C VAL A 204 3.71 -8.47 3.90
N LEU A 205 3.06 -9.47 3.29
CA LEU A 205 1.73 -9.98 3.66
C LEU A 205 1.77 -11.01 4.80
N LEU A 206 2.94 -11.42 5.28
CA LEU A 206 3.06 -12.33 6.43
C LEU A 206 3.02 -11.50 7.72
N PRO A 207 2.03 -11.69 8.62
CA PRO A 207 1.94 -10.94 9.87
C PRO A 207 3.15 -11.09 10.79
N ASN A 208 3.88 -12.20 10.65
CA ASN A 208 5.07 -12.53 11.42
C ASN A 208 6.36 -11.96 10.81
N ASP A 209 6.32 -11.39 9.61
CA ASP A 209 7.50 -10.75 9.01
C ASP A 209 7.75 -9.39 9.69
N PRO A 210 9.00 -9.06 10.09
CA PRO A 210 9.32 -7.78 10.74
C PRO A 210 8.92 -6.54 9.92
N HIS A 211 8.90 -6.65 8.60
CA HIS A 211 8.58 -5.57 7.67
C HIS A 211 7.17 -5.70 7.07
N ASN A 212 6.25 -6.34 7.80
CA ASN A 212 4.89 -6.55 7.32
C ASN A 212 4.12 -5.24 7.11
N PHE A 213 3.21 -5.24 6.13
CA PHE A 213 2.36 -4.09 5.81
C PHE A 213 1.32 -3.79 6.89
N TYR A 214 0.94 -4.78 7.70
CA TYR A 214 -0.04 -4.59 8.76
C TYR A 214 0.43 -3.55 9.78
N ARG A 215 1.71 -3.60 10.16
CA ARG A 215 2.37 -2.61 11.00
C ARG A 215 2.76 -1.37 10.21
N ALA A 216 3.47 -1.54 9.08
CA ALA A 216 4.08 -0.41 8.35
C ALA A 216 3.06 0.57 7.75
N LEU A 217 1.85 0.10 7.45
CA LEU A 217 0.75 0.92 6.93
C LEU A 217 -0.42 1.02 7.91
N GLU A 218 -0.24 0.58 9.16
CA GLU A 218 -1.29 0.54 10.20
C GLU A 218 -2.60 -0.10 9.68
N ILE A 219 -2.54 -1.20 8.92
CA ILE A 219 -3.76 -1.84 8.36
C ILE A 219 -4.66 -2.40 9.47
N VAL A 220 -4.08 -2.77 10.61
CA VAL A 220 -4.78 -3.26 11.79
C VAL A 220 -4.21 -2.60 13.04
N THR A 221 -4.96 -2.63 14.14
CA THR A 221 -4.44 -2.20 15.44
C THR A 221 -3.41 -3.23 15.97
N PRO A 222 -2.53 -2.88 16.93
CA PRO A 222 -1.58 -3.84 17.50
C PRO A 222 -2.26 -5.10 18.08
N GLU A 223 -3.37 -4.93 18.81
CA GLU A 223 -4.16 -6.05 19.35
C GLU A 223 -4.73 -6.95 18.24
N GLN A 224 -5.19 -6.35 17.14
CA GLN A 224 -5.63 -7.10 15.98
C GLN A 224 -4.46 -7.79 15.26
N LEU A 225 -3.25 -7.21 15.26
CA LEU A 225 -2.07 -7.83 14.67
C LEU A 225 -1.69 -9.12 15.40
N ASP A 226 -1.68 -9.12 16.73
CA ASP A 226 -1.36 -10.32 17.53
C ASP A 226 -2.33 -11.46 17.23
N ARG A 227 -3.61 -11.12 17.09
CA ARG A 227 -4.64 -12.05 16.64
C ARG A 227 -4.36 -12.53 15.22
N LEU A 228 -4.04 -11.63 14.30
CA LEU A 228 -3.79 -11.92 12.89
C LEU A 228 -2.60 -12.86 12.67
N GLN A 229 -1.61 -12.88 13.58
CA GLN A 229 -0.44 -13.78 13.51
C GLN A 229 -0.80 -15.26 13.50
N ALA A 230 -1.98 -15.64 13.98
CA ALA A 230 -2.49 -17.01 13.91
C ALA A 230 -3.07 -17.40 12.53
N ALA A 231 -3.08 -16.52 11.53
CA ALA A 231 -3.50 -16.84 10.16
C ALA A 231 -2.42 -17.65 9.41
N ASP A 232 -2.83 -18.72 8.71
CA ASP A 232 -1.91 -19.51 7.88
C ASP A 232 -1.83 -18.91 6.47
N ILE A 233 -0.69 -18.33 6.11
CA ILE A 233 -0.49 -17.70 4.80
C ILE A 233 0.65 -18.40 4.06
N LEU A 234 0.35 -18.92 2.88
CA LEU A 234 1.31 -19.56 1.99
C LEU A 234 1.44 -18.73 0.70
N ILE A 235 2.66 -18.28 0.41
CA ILE A 235 2.97 -17.51 -0.79
C ILE A 235 3.73 -18.41 -1.77
N THR A 236 3.20 -18.57 -2.99
CA THR A 236 3.78 -19.41 -4.04
C THR A 236 3.73 -18.72 -5.39
N ASN A 237 4.36 -19.30 -6.40
CA ASN A 237 4.22 -18.91 -7.80
C ASN A 237 3.50 -19.99 -8.61
N PHE A 238 2.80 -19.61 -9.68
CA PHE A 238 1.98 -20.59 -10.43
C PHE A 238 2.79 -21.73 -11.05
N HIS A 239 4.08 -21.52 -11.37
CA HIS A 239 4.96 -22.59 -11.87
C HIS A 239 5.10 -23.74 -10.86
N ALA A 240 4.88 -23.50 -9.56
CA ALA A 240 4.86 -24.56 -8.55
C ALA A 240 3.78 -25.62 -8.85
N PHE A 241 2.71 -25.26 -9.56
CA PHE A 241 1.63 -26.15 -9.98
C PHE A 241 2.00 -27.07 -11.15
N ILE A 242 3.17 -26.88 -11.77
CA ILE A 242 3.68 -27.82 -12.77
C ILE A 242 3.89 -29.19 -12.12
N ARG A 243 3.23 -30.20 -12.67
CA ARG A 243 3.30 -31.60 -12.21
C ARG A 243 4.71 -32.15 -12.51
N ARG A 244 5.44 -32.54 -11.47
CA ARG A 244 6.80 -33.07 -11.61
C ARG A 244 6.79 -34.52 -12.06
N GLU A 245 7.90 -34.95 -12.67
CA GLU A 245 8.12 -36.36 -12.95
C GLU A 245 8.50 -37.09 -11.66
N LYS A 246 7.89 -38.26 -11.44
CA LYS A 246 8.18 -39.16 -10.32
C LYS A 246 9.47 -39.96 -10.53
N ILE A 247 9.83 -40.22 -11.79
CA ILE A 247 10.99 -41.02 -12.18
C ILE A 247 11.76 -40.29 -13.28
N GLN A 248 13.04 -40.00 -13.04
CA GLN A 248 13.94 -39.51 -14.08
C GLN A 248 14.37 -40.70 -14.96
N ALA A 249 13.75 -40.82 -16.13
CA ALA A 249 14.11 -41.78 -17.16
C ALA A 249 14.12 -41.12 -18.54
N ALA A 250 14.99 -41.57 -19.43
CA ALA A 250 15.05 -41.09 -20.81
C ALA A 250 13.71 -41.32 -21.53
N SER A 251 13.36 -40.42 -22.46
CA SER A 251 12.02 -40.44 -23.10
C SER A 251 11.73 -41.76 -23.83
N LEU A 252 12.77 -42.42 -24.37
CA LEU A 252 12.66 -43.73 -25.01
C LEU A 252 12.27 -44.82 -24.01
N THR A 253 12.89 -44.83 -22.82
CA THR A 253 12.62 -45.80 -21.74
C THR A 253 11.20 -45.65 -21.20
N LYS A 254 10.70 -44.42 -21.06
CA LYS A 254 9.31 -44.15 -20.65
C LYS A 254 8.31 -44.68 -21.68
N LYS A 255 8.54 -44.44 -22.97
CA LYS A 255 7.70 -44.97 -24.06
C LYS A 255 7.67 -46.51 -24.09
N VAL A 256 8.80 -47.16 -23.82
CA VAL A 256 8.88 -48.63 -23.75
C VAL A 256 8.12 -49.19 -22.54
N LEU A 257 8.21 -48.54 -21.37
CA LEU A 257 7.51 -48.97 -20.15
C LEU A 257 5.98 -48.77 -20.19
N VAL A 258 5.50 -47.87 -21.04
CA VAL A 258 4.08 -47.49 -21.14
C VAL A 258 3.32 -48.28 -22.21
N GLY A 259 4.05 -48.86 -23.18
CA GLY A 259 3.46 -49.60 -24.30
C GLY A 259 2.74 -48.69 -25.32
N PRO A 260 2.24 -49.24 -26.45
CA PRO A 260 1.69 -48.47 -27.57
C PRO A 260 0.42 -47.65 -27.27
N HIS A 261 -0.25 -47.93 -26.15
CA HIS A 261 -1.53 -47.33 -25.75
C HIS A 261 -1.56 -46.83 -24.31
N GLY A 262 -0.43 -46.80 -23.60
CA GLY A 262 -0.42 -46.32 -22.23
C GLY A 262 -0.30 -44.80 -22.14
N ASP A 263 -0.85 -44.23 -21.07
CA ASP A 263 -0.76 -42.82 -20.73
C ASP A 263 0.55 -42.53 -19.96
N ASP A 264 1.28 -41.49 -20.39
CA ASP A 264 2.53 -41.00 -19.77
C ASP A 264 2.29 -40.45 -18.34
N GLY A 265 1.01 -40.32 -17.95
CA GLY A 265 0.55 -39.86 -16.64
C GLY A 265 1.00 -40.69 -15.43
N ARG A 266 1.43 -41.95 -15.61
CA ARG A 266 1.97 -42.78 -14.51
C ARG A 266 3.31 -42.27 -13.96
N PHE A 267 4.09 -41.59 -14.79
CA PHE A 267 5.40 -41.06 -14.41
C PHE A 267 5.37 -39.62 -13.93
N ARG A 268 4.19 -38.99 -13.86
CA ARG A 268 4.02 -37.62 -13.37
C ARG A 268 3.18 -37.62 -12.09
N GLU A 269 3.41 -36.65 -11.22
CA GLU A 269 2.53 -36.38 -10.06
C GLU A 269 1.08 -36.32 -10.51
N THR A 270 0.13 -36.88 -9.77
CA THR A 270 -1.30 -36.58 -9.94
C THR A 270 -1.59 -35.14 -9.47
N PRO A 271 -2.72 -34.52 -9.88
CA PRO A 271 -3.10 -33.20 -9.37
C PRO A 271 -3.13 -33.15 -7.83
N ALA A 272 -3.62 -34.21 -7.17
CA ALA A 272 -3.65 -34.29 -5.71
C ALA A 272 -2.25 -34.42 -5.06
N GLU A 273 -1.30 -35.10 -5.70
CA GLU A 273 0.10 -35.16 -5.24
C GLU A 273 0.80 -33.82 -5.41
N MET A 274 0.55 -33.13 -6.54
CA MET A 274 1.04 -31.77 -6.77
C MET A 274 0.55 -30.82 -5.66
N VAL A 275 -0.76 -30.85 -5.33
CA VAL A 275 -1.31 -30.00 -4.26
C VAL A 275 -0.66 -30.32 -2.91
N ARG A 276 -0.42 -31.60 -2.59
CA ARG A 276 0.28 -31.99 -1.35
C ARG A 276 1.72 -31.49 -1.30
N ARG A 277 2.41 -31.42 -2.45
CA ARG A 277 3.76 -30.87 -2.54
C ARG A 277 3.76 -29.35 -2.36
N VAL A 278 2.87 -28.66 -3.07
CA VAL A 278 2.86 -27.19 -3.10
C VAL A 278 2.27 -26.58 -1.84
N LEU A 279 1.22 -27.20 -1.29
CA LEU A 279 0.43 -26.69 -0.15
C LEU A 279 0.61 -27.59 1.08
N ARG A 280 1.84 -28.08 1.29
CA ARG A 280 2.17 -29.01 2.38
C ARG A 280 1.75 -28.46 3.75
N ASP A 281 1.94 -27.16 3.95
CA ASP A 281 1.70 -26.48 5.22
C ASP A 281 0.21 -26.43 5.60
N PHE A 282 -0.70 -26.51 4.64
CA PHE A 282 -2.15 -26.54 4.92
C PHE A 282 -2.70 -27.94 5.24
N GLY A 283 -1.91 -29.01 5.04
CA GLY A 283 -2.34 -30.37 5.33
C GLY A 283 -3.65 -30.77 4.62
N ASN A 284 -4.70 -31.06 5.41
CA ASN A 284 -6.04 -31.38 4.91
C ASN A 284 -7.08 -30.29 5.24
N ALA A 285 -6.62 -29.08 5.58
CA ALA A 285 -7.51 -27.99 5.94
C ALA A 285 -8.40 -27.59 4.76
N LYS A 286 -9.63 -27.19 5.07
CA LYS A 286 -10.62 -26.71 4.11
C LYS A 286 -10.88 -25.22 4.28
N ASN A 287 -11.69 -24.65 3.40
CA ASN A 287 -12.14 -23.26 3.47
C ASN A 287 -11.00 -22.24 3.22
N LEU A 288 -10.23 -22.49 2.16
CA LEU A 288 -9.12 -21.66 1.72
C LEU A 288 -9.61 -20.42 0.95
N VAL A 289 -8.98 -19.27 1.17
CA VAL A 289 -9.07 -18.12 0.26
C VAL A 289 -7.83 -18.09 -0.61
N VAL A 290 -8.01 -17.91 -1.92
CA VAL A 290 -6.89 -17.70 -2.85
C VAL A 290 -6.84 -16.23 -3.23
N ILE A 291 -5.64 -15.66 -3.26
CA ILE A 291 -5.39 -14.31 -3.76
C ILE A 291 -4.39 -14.42 -4.90
N ASN A 292 -4.81 -14.07 -6.12
CA ASN A 292 -3.94 -14.06 -7.29
C ASN A 292 -3.43 -12.63 -7.53
N ASP A 293 -2.10 -12.46 -7.55
CA ASP A 293 -1.49 -11.24 -8.07
C ASP A 293 -1.31 -11.35 -9.59
N GLU A 294 -1.55 -10.28 -10.33
CA GLU A 294 -1.51 -10.24 -11.80
C GLU A 294 -2.37 -11.33 -12.45
N ALA A 295 -3.60 -11.46 -11.96
CA ALA A 295 -4.55 -12.50 -12.36
C ALA A 295 -4.95 -12.51 -13.84
N HIS A 296 -4.49 -11.55 -14.64
CA HIS A 296 -4.68 -11.54 -16.09
C HIS A 296 -3.92 -12.69 -16.79
N HIS A 297 -2.98 -13.33 -16.09
CA HIS A 297 -2.38 -14.60 -16.51
C HIS A 297 -3.21 -15.82 -16.13
N CYS A 298 -4.35 -15.69 -15.46
CA CYS A 298 -5.14 -16.83 -14.99
C CYS A 298 -6.54 -16.83 -15.63
N TYR A 299 -6.67 -17.44 -16.81
CA TYR A 299 -7.94 -17.58 -17.53
C TYR A 299 -8.01 -18.88 -18.35
N ALA A 300 -9.22 -19.31 -18.69
CA ALA A 300 -9.45 -20.40 -19.63
C ALA A 300 -9.45 -19.87 -21.07
N PRO A 301 -8.91 -20.60 -22.06
CA PRO A 301 -9.08 -20.25 -23.47
C PRO A 301 -10.55 -20.38 -23.88
N ALA A 302 -10.97 -19.58 -24.86
CA ALA A 302 -12.34 -19.65 -25.36
C ALA A 302 -12.67 -21.03 -25.94
N PRO A 303 -13.91 -21.52 -25.76
CA PRO A 303 -14.38 -22.73 -26.44
C PRO A 303 -14.17 -22.60 -27.95
N LYS A 304 -13.77 -23.69 -28.63
CA LYS A 304 -13.47 -23.66 -30.07
C LYS A 304 -14.62 -23.11 -30.93
N GLU A 305 -15.86 -23.29 -30.48
CA GLU A 305 -17.08 -22.83 -31.15
C GLU A 305 -17.29 -21.30 -31.05
N GLN A 306 -16.71 -20.68 -30.02
CA GLN A 306 -16.80 -19.25 -29.72
C GLN A 306 -15.49 -18.51 -29.99
N ALA A 307 -14.42 -19.25 -30.32
CA ALA A 307 -13.08 -18.71 -30.48
C ALA A 307 -13.00 -17.84 -31.74
N GLU A 308 -12.61 -16.57 -31.57
CA GLU A 308 -12.24 -15.72 -32.69
C GLU A 308 -10.80 -16.06 -33.15
N GLU A 309 -10.65 -16.43 -34.43
CA GLU A 309 -9.32 -16.61 -35.03
C GLU A 309 -8.66 -15.23 -35.25
N ALA A 310 -7.78 -14.86 -34.33
CA ALA A 310 -6.94 -13.68 -34.48
C ALA A 310 -5.86 -13.91 -35.55
N ALA A 311 -5.69 -12.95 -36.46
CA ALA A 311 -4.51 -12.91 -37.33
C ALA A 311 -3.28 -12.55 -36.49
N LEU A 312 -2.46 -13.56 -36.19
CA LEU A 312 -1.18 -13.42 -35.48
C LEU A 312 -0.02 -13.54 -36.46
N ASP A 313 0.95 -12.66 -36.35
CA ASP A 313 2.24 -12.85 -37.02
C ASP A 313 3.03 -14.02 -36.38
N PRO A 314 4.14 -14.49 -36.98
CA PRO A 314 4.90 -15.61 -36.44
C PRO A 314 5.37 -15.44 -34.99
N ASP A 315 5.79 -14.22 -34.61
CA ASP A 315 6.33 -13.93 -33.29
C ASP A 315 5.21 -13.81 -32.24
N GLU A 316 4.12 -13.14 -32.60
CA GLU A 316 2.89 -13.07 -31.81
C GLU A 316 2.28 -14.45 -31.55
N ARG A 317 2.36 -15.36 -32.53
CA ARG A 317 1.83 -16.72 -32.39
C ARG A 317 2.62 -17.55 -31.39
N VAL A 318 3.95 -17.40 -31.35
CA VAL A 318 4.80 -18.09 -30.36
C VAL A 318 4.49 -17.56 -28.96
N LEU A 319 4.36 -16.24 -28.80
CA LEU A 319 4.03 -15.62 -27.53
C LEU A 319 2.63 -16.04 -27.03
N ALA A 320 1.60 -15.91 -27.87
CA ALA A 320 0.23 -16.27 -27.50
C ALA A 320 0.08 -17.74 -27.08
N LYS A 321 0.80 -18.66 -27.76
CA LYS A 321 0.80 -20.08 -27.38
C LYS A 321 1.40 -20.29 -25.99
N LYS A 322 2.46 -19.56 -25.67
CA LYS A 322 3.15 -19.63 -24.38
C LYS A 322 2.28 -19.04 -23.26
N ASP A 323 1.68 -17.88 -23.48
CA ASP A 323 0.78 -17.23 -22.52
C ASP A 323 -0.44 -18.12 -22.22
N GLN A 324 -1.01 -18.78 -23.25
CA GLN A 324 -2.08 -19.76 -23.07
C GLN A 324 -1.65 -20.97 -22.22
N GLU A 325 -0.43 -21.47 -22.41
CA GLU A 325 0.09 -22.61 -21.65
C GLU A 325 0.26 -22.25 -20.17
N GLU A 326 0.83 -21.06 -19.89
CA GLU A 326 0.98 -20.53 -18.53
C GLU A 326 -0.37 -20.29 -17.86
N ALA A 327 -1.33 -19.69 -18.57
CA ALA A 327 -2.68 -19.48 -18.05
C ALA A 327 -3.41 -20.78 -17.73
N ARG A 328 -3.20 -21.81 -18.56
CA ARG A 328 -3.73 -23.14 -18.31
C ARG A 328 -3.10 -23.79 -17.08
N ILE A 329 -1.79 -23.66 -16.89
CA ILE A 329 -1.09 -24.20 -15.69
C ILE A 329 -1.66 -23.56 -14.43
N TRP A 330 -1.80 -22.23 -14.42
CA TRP A 330 -2.33 -21.50 -13.27
C TRP A 330 -3.76 -21.93 -12.94
N LEU A 331 -4.67 -21.86 -13.91
CA LEU A 331 -6.08 -22.19 -13.70
C LEU A 331 -6.26 -23.66 -13.27
N SER A 332 -5.59 -24.60 -13.95
CA SER A 332 -5.69 -26.03 -13.61
C SER A 332 -5.09 -26.35 -12.24
N GLY A 333 -4.05 -25.61 -11.82
CA GLY A 333 -3.53 -25.67 -10.46
C GLY A 333 -4.58 -25.29 -9.43
N LEU A 334 -5.29 -24.17 -9.61
CA LEU A 334 -6.36 -23.72 -8.72
C LEU A 334 -7.55 -24.70 -8.70
N GLN A 335 -7.91 -25.27 -9.86
CA GLN A 335 -8.95 -26.30 -9.94
C GLN A 335 -8.56 -27.54 -9.11
N ALA A 336 -7.31 -27.99 -9.21
CA ALA A 336 -6.80 -29.10 -8.40
C ALA A 336 -6.82 -28.78 -6.89
N VAL A 337 -6.48 -27.54 -6.50
CA VAL A 337 -6.56 -27.08 -5.10
C VAL A 337 -8.01 -27.11 -4.61
N ARG A 338 -8.97 -26.62 -5.42
CA ARG A 338 -10.39 -26.68 -5.07
C ARG A 338 -10.87 -28.11 -4.89
N GLU A 339 -10.53 -29.02 -5.79
CA GLU A 339 -10.93 -30.43 -5.68
C GLU A 339 -10.34 -31.11 -4.43
N LYS A 340 -9.10 -30.77 -4.08
CA LYS A 340 -8.38 -31.44 -2.99
C LYS A 340 -8.67 -30.87 -1.60
N LEU A 341 -8.66 -29.55 -1.46
CA LEU A 341 -8.77 -28.84 -0.18
C LEU A 341 -10.04 -27.98 -0.09
N GLY A 342 -10.62 -27.59 -1.22
CA GLY A 342 -11.76 -26.68 -1.27
C GLY A 342 -11.33 -25.21 -1.22
N ILE A 343 -11.88 -24.41 -2.13
CA ILE A 343 -11.67 -22.96 -2.21
C ILE A 343 -13.00 -22.26 -1.94
N ARG A 344 -12.99 -21.33 -0.98
CA ARG A 344 -14.15 -20.50 -0.62
C ARG A 344 -14.34 -19.35 -1.60
N ALA A 345 -13.26 -18.63 -1.89
CA ALA A 345 -13.24 -17.47 -2.74
C ALA A 345 -11.85 -17.34 -3.39
N VAL A 346 -11.83 -16.81 -4.60
CA VAL A 346 -10.61 -16.38 -5.30
C VAL A 346 -10.70 -14.88 -5.54
N TYR A 347 -9.77 -14.13 -4.95
CA TYR A 347 -9.62 -12.71 -5.18
C TYR A 347 -8.52 -12.49 -6.23
N ASP A 348 -8.94 -12.10 -7.42
CA ASP A 348 -8.05 -11.78 -8.54
C ASP A 348 -7.69 -10.29 -8.51
N LEU A 349 -6.41 -9.94 -8.42
CA LEU A 349 -5.96 -8.55 -8.49
C LEU A 349 -5.11 -8.36 -9.75
N SER A 350 -5.41 -7.33 -10.54
CA SER A 350 -4.66 -7.03 -11.77
C SER A 350 -4.90 -5.59 -12.21
N ALA A 351 -3.92 -4.98 -12.86
CA ALA A 351 -4.15 -3.69 -13.55
C ALA A 351 -4.92 -3.88 -14.86
N THR A 352 -4.75 -5.04 -15.48
CA THR A 352 -5.25 -5.35 -16.81
C THR A 352 -5.99 -6.70 -16.84
N PRO A 353 -7.10 -6.91 -16.08
CA PRO A 353 -7.86 -8.16 -16.08
C PRO A 353 -8.69 -8.31 -17.37
N PHE A 354 -7.99 -8.44 -18.49
CA PHE A 354 -8.55 -8.55 -19.83
C PHE A 354 -8.05 -9.83 -20.49
N PHE A 355 -8.84 -10.36 -21.41
CA PHE A 355 -8.39 -11.46 -22.25
C PHE A 355 -7.32 -10.98 -23.25
N LEU A 356 -6.20 -11.70 -23.30
CA LEU A 356 -5.08 -11.41 -24.18
C LEU A 356 -5.36 -11.86 -25.62
N LYS A 357 -4.65 -11.26 -26.58
CA LYS A 357 -4.66 -11.69 -27.99
C LYS A 357 -4.29 -13.18 -28.09
N GLY A 358 -5.10 -13.93 -28.85
CA GLY A 358 -4.92 -15.38 -28.98
C GLY A 358 -5.56 -16.21 -27.87
N SER A 359 -6.16 -15.62 -26.82
CA SER A 359 -6.99 -16.35 -25.85
C SER A 359 -8.24 -17.02 -26.45
N GLY A 360 -8.63 -16.60 -27.66
CA GLY A 360 -9.88 -16.98 -28.33
C GLY A 360 -11.03 -16.03 -28.04
N TYR A 361 -10.91 -15.14 -27.04
CA TYR A 361 -11.81 -14.01 -26.84
C TYR A 361 -11.33 -12.78 -27.61
N ALA A 362 -12.25 -11.86 -27.87
CA ALA A 362 -11.90 -10.54 -28.38
C ALA A 362 -10.93 -9.85 -27.40
N GLU A 363 -9.78 -9.44 -27.90
CA GLU A 363 -8.76 -8.78 -27.10
C GLU A 363 -9.28 -7.47 -26.48
N GLY A 364 -8.92 -7.20 -25.22
CA GLY A 364 -9.40 -6.02 -24.50
C GLY A 364 -10.79 -6.21 -23.87
N THR A 365 -11.39 -7.39 -24.02
CA THR A 365 -12.59 -7.76 -23.27
C THR A 365 -12.22 -7.99 -21.81
N LEU A 366 -12.90 -7.28 -20.92
CA LEU A 366 -12.71 -7.39 -19.48
C LEU A 366 -13.20 -8.76 -18.98
N PHE A 367 -12.56 -9.33 -17.97
CA PHE A 367 -13.09 -10.54 -17.33
C PHE A 367 -14.50 -10.26 -16.76
N PRO A 368 -15.48 -11.14 -17.01
CA PRO A 368 -16.86 -10.90 -16.60
C PRO A 368 -17.09 -10.99 -15.08
N TRP A 369 -16.11 -11.48 -14.32
CA TRP A 369 -16.12 -11.49 -12.86
C TRP A 369 -15.40 -10.29 -12.22
N VAL A 370 -15.09 -9.22 -12.98
CA VAL A 370 -14.58 -7.97 -12.40
C VAL A 370 -15.70 -7.26 -11.63
N VAL A 371 -15.43 -6.95 -10.36
CA VAL A 371 -16.38 -6.34 -9.42
C VAL A 371 -15.99 -4.93 -8.99
N SER A 372 -14.72 -4.55 -9.19
CA SER A 372 -14.20 -3.23 -8.90
C SER A 372 -13.26 -2.79 -10.01
N ASP A 373 -13.30 -1.51 -10.35
CA ASP A 373 -12.47 -0.90 -11.37
C ASP A 373 -11.87 0.41 -10.86
N PHE A 374 -10.56 0.54 -10.91
CA PHE A 374 -9.84 1.78 -10.76
C PHE A 374 -8.72 1.80 -11.79
N GLY A 375 -9.00 2.43 -12.93
CA GLY A 375 -8.16 2.35 -14.11
C GLY A 375 -6.96 3.31 -14.04
N LEU A 376 -6.07 3.19 -15.03
CA LEU A 376 -4.89 4.05 -15.10
C LEU A 376 -5.25 5.55 -15.18
N MET A 377 -6.33 5.90 -15.89
CA MET A 377 -6.80 7.28 -15.97
C MET A 377 -7.25 7.82 -14.62
N ASP A 378 -8.00 7.04 -13.83
CA ASP A 378 -8.40 7.45 -12.48
C ASP A 378 -7.18 7.66 -11.58
N ALA A 379 -6.16 6.81 -11.73
CA ALA A 379 -4.91 6.92 -10.98
C ALA A 379 -4.09 8.16 -11.37
N ILE A 380 -4.03 8.51 -12.66
CA ILE A 380 -3.37 9.73 -13.13
C ILE A 380 -4.13 10.98 -12.63
N GLU A 381 -5.45 10.99 -12.80
CA GLU A 381 -6.30 12.10 -12.38
C GLU A 381 -6.29 12.31 -10.86
N SER A 382 -6.05 11.25 -10.08
CA SER A 382 -5.89 11.28 -8.62
C SER A 382 -4.44 11.49 -8.17
N GLY A 383 -3.50 11.60 -9.12
CA GLY A 383 -2.08 11.81 -8.84
C GLY A 383 -1.36 10.61 -8.22
N ILE A 384 -1.96 9.42 -8.18
CA ILE A 384 -1.42 8.21 -7.55
C ILE A 384 -0.22 7.64 -8.32
N VAL A 385 -0.13 7.95 -9.62
CA VAL A 385 0.93 7.48 -10.53
C VAL A 385 1.59 8.64 -11.28
N LYS A 386 2.78 8.41 -11.84
CA LYS A 386 3.44 9.34 -12.77
C LYS A 386 2.63 9.46 -14.07
N ILE A 387 2.86 10.55 -14.78
CA ILE A 387 2.22 10.88 -16.05
C ILE A 387 3.19 10.53 -17.19
N PRO A 388 2.87 9.55 -18.06
CA PRO A 388 3.73 9.24 -19.20
C PRO A 388 3.65 10.37 -20.25
N ARG A 389 4.82 10.87 -20.68
CA ARG A 389 4.95 11.82 -21.79
C ARG A 389 5.48 11.09 -23.02
N VAL A 390 4.76 11.26 -24.13
CA VAL A 390 5.13 10.69 -25.43
C VAL A 390 5.39 11.79 -26.45
N PRO A 391 6.28 11.57 -27.44
CA PRO A 391 6.48 12.52 -28.54
C PRO A 391 5.17 12.83 -29.27
N VAL A 392 4.85 14.12 -29.39
CA VAL A 392 3.62 14.60 -30.06
C VAL A 392 3.91 15.29 -31.40
N ARG A 393 5.13 15.79 -31.62
CA ARG A 393 5.59 16.45 -32.86
C ARG A 393 7.10 16.25 -33.05
N ASP A 394 7.57 16.27 -34.29
CA ASP A 394 8.97 16.43 -34.66
C ASP A 394 9.10 17.21 -35.98
N ASP A 395 10.34 17.58 -36.32
CA ASP A 395 10.67 18.39 -37.51
C ASP A 395 10.76 17.55 -38.79
N SER A 396 10.70 16.22 -38.67
CA SER A 396 10.74 15.29 -39.78
C SER A 396 9.32 15.06 -40.31
N MET A 397 8.85 15.96 -41.20
CA MET A 397 7.55 15.85 -41.88
C MET A 397 7.49 14.66 -42.86
N THR A 398 7.72 13.43 -42.37
CA THR A 398 7.64 12.16 -43.11
C THR A 398 6.87 11.14 -42.28
N GLY A 399 5.57 10.97 -42.56
CA GLY A 399 4.70 9.97 -41.92
C GLY A 399 3.39 10.55 -41.36
N GLN A 400 2.57 9.69 -40.73
CA GLN A 400 1.26 10.04 -40.14
C GLN A 400 1.37 10.47 -38.65
N GLY A 401 2.56 10.43 -38.04
CA GLY A 401 2.83 10.82 -36.65
C GLY A 401 4.33 10.98 -36.36
N PRO A 402 4.73 11.37 -35.13
CA PRO A 402 6.12 11.62 -34.78
C PRO A 402 7.01 10.36 -34.93
N MET A 403 8.16 10.50 -35.57
CA MET A 403 9.21 9.50 -35.79
C MET A 403 9.51 8.67 -34.56
N TYR A 404 9.78 9.29 -33.40
CA TYR A 404 10.14 8.58 -32.18
C TYR A 404 8.95 7.94 -31.45
N ARG A 405 7.71 8.28 -31.82
CA ARG A 405 6.52 7.55 -31.34
C ARG A 405 6.38 6.20 -32.04
N GLU A 406 6.70 6.14 -33.33
CA GLU A 406 6.60 4.94 -34.17
C GLU A 406 7.97 4.27 -34.42
N LEU A 407 8.91 4.42 -33.48
CA LEU A 407 10.31 4.02 -33.64
C LEU A 407 10.45 2.57 -34.13
N TRP A 408 9.73 1.63 -33.51
CA TRP A 408 9.79 0.21 -33.88
C TRP A 408 9.52 -0.06 -35.36
N LEU A 409 8.53 0.61 -35.95
CA LEU A 409 8.17 0.41 -37.36
C LEU A 409 9.28 0.81 -38.32
N ARG A 410 10.13 1.76 -37.88
CA ARG A 410 11.25 2.27 -38.68
C ARG A 410 12.52 1.42 -38.53
N VAL A 411 12.71 0.78 -37.39
CA VAL A 411 13.96 0.07 -37.06
C VAL A 411 13.87 -1.45 -37.20
N ARG A 412 12.66 -2.05 -37.15
CA ARG A 412 12.47 -3.51 -37.08
C ARG A 412 13.17 -4.31 -38.17
N ASP A 413 13.24 -3.77 -39.39
CA ASP A 413 13.80 -4.49 -40.55
C ASP A 413 15.33 -4.48 -40.56
N ALA A 414 15.94 -3.54 -39.85
CA ALA A 414 17.39 -3.42 -39.68
C ALA A 414 17.91 -4.09 -38.39
N LEU A 415 17.03 -4.61 -37.53
CA LEU A 415 17.39 -5.29 -36.29
C LEU A 415 17.38 -6.83 -36.45
N PRO A 416 18.16 -7.55 -35.61
CA PRO A 416 18.16 -9.02 -35.62
C PRO A 416 16.76 -9.60 -35.40
N LYS A 417 16.33 -10.51 -36.28
CA LYS A 417 15.01 -11.17 -36.19
C LYS A 417 15.00 -12.39 -35.27
N LYS A 418 16.14 -13.05 -35.09
CA LYS A 418 16.28 -14.25 -34.24
C LYS A 418 17.05 -13.94 -32.96
N GLY A 419 17.01 -14.87 -32.01
CA GLY A 419 17.74 -14.75 -30.75
C GLY A 419 19.25 -14.94 -30.91
N ILE A 420 19.99 -14.64 -29.84
CA ILE A 420 21.47 -14.64 -29.83
C ILE A 420 22.10 -15.99 -30.21
N ARG A 421 21.38 -17.09 -30.00
CA ARG A 421 21.79 -18.43 -30.42
C ARG A 421 21.92 -18.57 -31.94
N ASP A 422 21.03 -17.94 -32.69
CA ASP A 422 20.99 -17.99 -34.16
C ASP A 422 21.72 -16.80 -34.80
N THR A 423 21.92 -15.73 -34.05
CA THR A 423 22.57 -14.49 -34.51
C THR A 423 23.51 -13.98 -33.40
N PRO A 424 24.73 -14.54 -33.31
CA PRO A 424 25.76 -14.04 -32.40
C PRO A 424 26.09 -12.58 -32.72
N ILE A 425 26.32 -11.79 -31.67
CA ILE A 425 26.74 -10.39 -31.78
C ILE A 425 28.23 -10.36 -31.44
N ASP A 426 29.08 -10.27 -32.46
CA ASP A 426 30.53 -10.21 -32.35
C ASP A 426 31.06 -8.95 -33.06
N GLY A 427 31.96 -8.21 -32.41
CA GLY A 427 32.61 -7.02 -32.99
C GLY A 427 31.90 -5.70 -32.67
N GLN A 428 32.12 -4.68 -33.51
CA GLN A 428 31.60 -3.32 -33.28
C GLN A 428 30.07 -3.30 -33.39
N PRO A 429 29.34 -2.86 -32.35
CA PRO A 429 27.89 -2.78 -32.39
C PRO A 429 27.44 -1.64 -33.30
N VAL A 430 26.64 -1.96 -34.32
CA VAL A 430 26.05 -0.98 -35.23
C VAL A 430 24.53 -1.05 -35.13
N ILE A 431 23.91 0.08 -34.77
CA ILE A 431 22.45 0.22 -34.66
C ILE A 431 21.91 1.13 -35.77
N PRO A 432 20.60 1.04 -36.10
CA PRO A 432 20.00 1.93 -37.10
C PRO A 432 20.06 3.40 -36.67
N LYS A 433 20.31 4.32 -37.62
CA LYS A 433 20.42 5.76 -37.37
C LYS A 433 19.19 6.37 -36.68
N GLU A 434 17.99 5.83 -36.94
CA GLU A 434 16.75 6.26 -36.29
C GLU A 434 16.73 5.88 -34.80
N LEU A 435 17.25 4.69 -34.46
CA LEU A 435 17.40 4.24 -33.07
C LEU A 435 18.48 5.05 -32.35
N GLU A 436 19.60 5.28 -33.01
CA GLU A 436 20.68 6.13 -32.51
C GLU A 436 20.18 7.55 -32.20
N GLY A 437 19.45 8.17 -33.12
CA GLY A 437 18.85 9.50 -32.90
C GLY A 437 17.86 9.53 -31.72
N ALA A 438 17.02 8.49 -31.58
CA ALA A 438 16.10 8.36 -30.46
C ALA A 438 16.83 8.22 -29.12
N LEU A 439 17.89 7.40 -29.06
CA LEU A 439 18.73 7.22 -27.89
C LEU A 439 19.42 8.52 -27.48
N PHE A 440 20.07 9.23 -28.42
CA PHE A 440 20.70 10.52 -28.11
C PHE A 440 19.71 11.59 -27.64
N SER A 441 18.53 11.65 -28.28
CA SER A 441 17.49 12.61 -27.89
C SER A 441 17.02 12.37 -26.45
N LEU A 442 16.68 11.12 -26.13
CA LEU A 442 16.17 10.75 -24.80
C LEU A 442 17.27 10.81 -23.73
N TYR A 443 18.52 10.49 -24.10
CA TYR A 443 19.69 10.58 -23.23
C TYR A 443 20.03 12.02 -22.83
N ARG A 444 19.91 13.00 -23.74
CA ARG A 444 20.12 14.42 -23.38
C ARG A 444 19.12 14.92 -22.34
N ASP A 445 17.88 14.42 -22.39
CA ASP A 445 16.87 14.72 -21.38
C ASP A 445 17.26 14.09 -20.04
N TYR A 446 17.68 12.83 -20.08
CA TYR A 446 18.22 12.11 -18.93
C TYR A 446 19.43 12.81 -18.28
N GLU A 447 20.38 13.33 -19.06
CA GLU A 447 21.56 14.05 -18.52
C GLU A 447 21.16 15.25 -17.67
N ARG A 448 20.15 16.01 -18.12
CA ARG A 448 19.61 17.14 -17.36
C ARG A 448 18.96 16.67 -16.06
N ASP A 449 18.17 15.60 -16.12
CA ASP A 449 17.50 15.05 -14.95
C ASP A 449 18.51 14.45 -13.96
N PHE A 450 19.54 13.74 -14.44
CA PHE A 450 20.65 13.22 -13.65
C PHE A 450 21.40 14.34 -12.92
N ALA A 451 21.77 15.42 -13.62
CA ALA A 451 22.45 16.56 -12.99
C ALA A 451 21.56 17.25 -11.94
N ALA A 452 20.25 17.34 -12.18
CA ALA A 452 19.31 17.85 -11.20
C ALA A 452 19.21 16.95 -9.96
N TRP A 453 19.27 15.62 -10.15
CA TRP A 453 19.24 14.65 -9.08
C TRP A 453 20.51 14.66 -8.23
N GLU A 454 21.68 14.75 -8.86
CA GLU A 454 22.95 14.89 -8.15
C GLU A 454 22.98 16.18 -7.34
N LYS A 455 22.55 17.31 -7.94
CA LYS A 455 22.45 18.59 -7.23
C LYS A 455 21.48 18.54 -6.05
N ALA A 456 20.42 17.73 -6.15
CA ALA A 456 19.46 17.53 -5.07
C ALA A 456 19.97 16.58 -3.96
N GLY A 457 21.09 15.87 -4.16
CA GLY A 457 21.61 14.92 -3.17
C GLY A 457 20.73 13.67 -3.02
N LEU A 458 20.10 13.23 -4.11
CA LEU A 458 19.14 12.12 -4.11
C LEU A 458 19.74 10.73 -3.81
N GLY A 459 21.07 10.59 -3.78
CA GLY A 459 21.79 9.38 -3.33
C GLY A 459 21.65 8.12 -4.22
N VAL A 460 20.71 8.11 -5.17
CA VAL A 460 20.56 7.11 -6.23
C VAL A 460 20.32 7.84 -7.56
N PRO A 461 20.81 7.30 -8.69
CA PRO A 461 20.59 7.91 -9.99
C PRO A 461 19.17 7.63 -10.54
N PRO A 462 18.66 8.48 -11.44
CA PRO A 462 17.48 8.14 -12.22
C PRO A 462 17.76 6.94 -13.11
N VAL A 463 16.73 6.15 -13.43
CA VAL A 463 16.88 4.91 -14.21
C VAL A 463 16.25 5.04 -15.59
N PHE A 464 17.00 4.60 -16.60
CA PHE A 464 16.63 4.52 -18.00
C PHE A 464 16.41 3.07 -18.41
N ILE A 465 15.32 2.77 -19.14
CA ILE A 465 15.00 1.41 -19.56
C ILE A 465 14.96 1.30 -21.07
N VAL A 466 15.58 0.26 -21.61
CA VAL A 466 15.44 -0.13 -23.02
C VAL A 466 14.76 -1.50 -23.10
N VAL A 467 13.67 -1.57 -23.87
CA VAL A 467 12.80 -2.74 -23.98
C VAL A 467 12.92 -3.35 -25.38
N CYS A 468 13.62 -4.48 -25.48
CA CYS A 468 13.99 -5.12 -26.75
C CYS A 468 13.08 -6.27 -27.17
N SER A 469 13.05 -6.57 -28.47
CA SER A 469 12.25 -7.67 -29.03
C SER A 469 12.81 -9.06 -28.70
N ASN A 470 14.12 -9.24 -28.72
CA ASN A 470 14.79 -10.54 -28.53
C ASN A 470 16.21 -10.38 -27.94
N THR A 471 16.82 -11.51 -27.59
CA THR A 471 18.15 -11.59 -26.95
C THR A 471 19.31 -11.08 -27.81
N ALA A 472 19.23 -11.16 -29.14
CA ALA A 472 20.28 -10.63 -30.02
C ALA A 472 20.19 -9.10 -30.09
N THR A 473 18.98 -8.56 -30.24
CA THR A 473 18.73 -7.11 -30.27
C THR A 473 19.10 -6.46 -28.95
N SER A 474 18.76 -7.07 -27.81
CA SER A 474 19.16 -6.55 -26.50
C SER A 474 20.67 -6.55 -26.32
N LYS A 475 21.39 -7.58 -26.78
CA LYS A 475 22.86 -7.60 -26.70
C LYS A 475 23.48 -6.53 -27.57
N LEU A 476 23.04 -6.40 -28.82
CA LEU A 476 23.51 -5.37 -29.75
C LEU A 476 23.36 -3.95 -29.16
N VAL A 477 22.19 -3.66 -28.58
CA VAL A 477 21.91 -2.35 -27.99
C VAL A 477 22.65 -2.16 -26.66
N ALA A 478 22.75 -3.20 -25.83
CA ALA A 478 23.54 -3.16 -24.60
C ALA A 478 25.01 -2.86 -24.90
N ASP A 479 25.63 -3.52 -25.88
CA ASP A 479 27.02 -3.27 -26.27
C ASP A 479 27.23 -1.85 -26.79
N TRP A 480 26.28 -1.33 -27.57
CA TRP A 480 26.35 0.04 -28.08
C TRP A 480 26.31 1.08 -26.96
N ILE A 481 25.50 0.84 -25.91
CA ILE A 481 25.30 1.74 -24.76
C ILE A 481 26.41 1.59 -23.72
N ALA A 482 26.73 0.35 -23.34
CA ALA A 482 27.61 0.00 -22.23
C ALA A 482 29.09 -0.05 -22.64
N GLY A 483 29.38 -0.28 -23.92
CA GLY A 483 30.73 -0.59 -24.39
C GLY A 483 30.91 -2.08 -24.66
N TRP A 484 31.94 -2.44 -25.43
CA TRP A 484 32.19 -3.80 -25.88
C TRP A 484 33.68 -4.13 -25.92
N GLU A 485 34.02 -5.42 -25.92
CA GLU A 485 35.41 -5.87 -26.03
C GLU A 485 35.90 -5.81 -27.47
N VAL A 486 37.08 -5.20 -27.66
CA VAL A 486 37.83 -5.18 -28.90
C VAL A 486 39.05 -6.08 -28.73
N LYS A 487 39.21 -7.07 -29.61
CA LYS A 487 40.41 -7.89 -29.69
C LYS A 487 41.48 -7.13 -30.48
N LEU A 488 42.66 -6.98 -29.88
CA LEU A 488 43.83 -6.37 -30.49
C LEU A 488 44.62 -7.42 -31.30
N GLU A 489 45.44 -6.95 -32.24
CA GLU A 489 46.24 -7.82 -33.13
C GLU A 489 47.28 -8.67 -32.37
N ASP A 490 47.68 -8.24 -31.17
CA ASP A 490 48.63 -8.94 -30.28
C ASP A 490 47.96 -10.03 -29.40
N GLY A 491 46.65 -10.23 -29.54
CA GLY A 491 45.86 -11.17 -28.73
C GLY A 491 45.34 -10.60 -27.41
N GLY A 492 45.65 -9.33 -27.09
CA GLY A 492 45.05 -8.61 -25.95
C GLY A 492 43.60 -8.22 -26.20
N THR A 493 42.87 -7.91 -25.13
CA THR A 493 41.53 -7.32 -25.20
C THR A 493 41.50 -5.97 -24.51
N VAL A 494 40.86 -4.99 -25.16
CA VAL A 494 40.57 -3.66 -24.61
C VAL A 494 39.08 -3.42 -24.69
N VAL A 495 38.53 -2.65 -23.75
CA VAL A 495 37.12 -2.27 -23.79
C VAL A 495 36.98 -0.95 -24.51
N ALA A 496 36.14 -0.92 -25.56
CA ALA A 496 35.75 0.31 -26.21
C ALA A 496 34.62 0.99 -25.40
N PRO A 497 34.65 2.33 -25.24
CA PRO A 497 33.61 3.05 -24.52
C PRO A 497 32.27 2.96 -25.23
N GLY A 498 31.20 2.88 -24.44
CA GLY A 498 29.84 3.03 -24.94
C GLY A 498 29.58 4.44 -25.47
N HIS A 499 28.59 4.59 -26.34
CA HIS A 499 28.30 5.86 -27.01
C HIS A 499 27.59 6.89 -26.12
N LEU A 500 27.12 6.48 -24.94
CA LEU A 500 26.39 7.31 -23.98
C LEU A 500 27.22 7.39 -22.66
N PRO A 501 27.95 8.49 -22.40
CA PRO A 501 28.95 8.55 -21.33
C PRO A 501 28.46 8.17 -19.93
N LEU A 502 27.26 8.62 -19.51
CA LEU A 502 26.72 8.26 -18.19
C LEU A 502 26.33 6.78 -18.07
N PHE A 503 26.11 6.10 -19.19
CA PHE A 503 25.70 4.69 -19.25
C PHE A 503 26.86 3.75 -19.58
N SER A 504 27.99 4.29 -20.06
CA SER A 504 29.18 3.49 -20.37
C SER A 504 29.65 2.72 -19.14
N ASN A 505 29.94 1.44 -19.35
CA ASN A 505 30.60 0.55 -18.42
C ASN A 505 32.12 0.54 -18.63
N GLU A 506 32.66 1.36 -19.53
CA GLU A 506 34.11 1.49 -19.71
C GLU A 506 34.70 2.47 -18.68
N GLN A 507 35.89 2.12 -18.19
CA GLN A 507 36.76 2.92 -17.32
C GLN A 507 38.21 2.46 -17.51
N ASP A 508 39.07 3.38 -17.99
CA ASP A 508 40.51 3.18 -18.14
C ASP A 508 40.89 1.97 -19.04
N GLY A 509 40.16 1.78 -20.14
CA GLY A 509 40.33 0.69 -21.11
C GLY A 509 39.82 -0.67 -20.63
N ARG A 510 39.18 -0.71 -19.46
CA ARG A 510 38.58 -1.90 -18.86
C ARG A 510 37.11 -1.63 -18.58
N PHE A 511 36.36 -2.67 -18.30
CA PHE A 511 35.03 -2.45 -17.79
C PHE A 511 35.07 -2.12 -16.29
N ARG A 512 34.12 -1.30 -15.83
CA ARG A 512 33.90 -0.92 -14.44
C ARG A 512 33.57 -2.13 -13.57
N ASP A 513 34.07 -2.10 -12.33
CA ASP A 513 33.69 -3.04 -11.27
C ASP A 513 32.19 -2.93 -10.96
N ARG A 514 31.68 -1.70 -10.94
CA ARG A 514 30.27 -1.36 -10.74
C ARG A 514 29.64 -0.90 -12.06
N PRO A 515 28.94 -1.77 -12.80
CA PRO A 515 28.40 -1.44 -14.11
C PRO A 515 27.21 -0.48 -14.01
N ASN A 516 27.24 0.59 -14.80
CA ASN A 516 26.14 1.57 -14.95
C ASN A 516 24.98 1.00 -15.79
N THR A 517 25.28 0.13 -16.76
CA THR A 517 24.30 -0.51 -17.64
C THR A 517 24.32 -2.01 -17.45
N ILE A 518 23.14 -2.65 -17.42
CA ILE A 518 23.01 -4.11 -17.28
C ILE A 518 22.12 -4.71 -18.37
N LEU A 519 22.43 -5.94 -18.79
CA LEU A 519 21.62 -6.74 -19.71
C LEU A 519 20.81 -7.80 -18.96
N VAL A 520 19.48 -7.83 -19.17
CA VAL A 520 18.57 -8.69 -18.39
C VAL A 520 17.61 -9.48 -19.28
N ASP A 521 17.58 -10.81 -19.12
CA ASP A 521 16.47 -11.66 -19.60
C ASP A 521 15.47 -11.90 -18.46
N SER A 522 14.57 -10.93 -18.31
CA SER A 522 13.56 -10.89 -17.26
C SER A 522 12.70 -12.16 -17.21
N ALA A 523 12.30 -12.69 -18.37
CA ALA A 523 11.39 -13.83 -18.43
C ALA A 523 12.03 -15.14 -17.91
N GLN A 524 13.35 -15.30 -18.04
CA GLN A 524 14.07 -16.45 -17.48
C GLN A 524 14.27 -16.31 -15.96
N LEU A 525 14.65 -15.12 -15.49
CA LEU A 525 14.93 -14.86 -14.07
C LEU A 525 13.74 -15.13 -13.14
N ASP A 526 12.52 -14.89 -13.62
CA ASP A 526 11.28 -15.07 -12.85
C ASP A 526 10.78 -16.53 -12.77
N ARG A 527 11.22 -17.40 -13.68
CA ARG A 527 10.89 -18.84 -13.67
C ARG A 527 11.69 -19.61 -12.64
N GLY A 528 12.91 -19.13 -12.35
CA GLY A 528 13.89 -19.85 -11.54
C GLY A 528 14.53 -21.04 -12.26
N ASP A 529 14.44 -21.06 -13.60
CA ASP A 529 15.19 -22.00 -14.44
C ASP A 529 16.65 -21.53 -14.54
N ALA A 530 17.58 -22.45 -14.84
CA ALA A 530 18.96 -22.10 -15.14
C ALA A 530 19.03 -21.18 -16.37
N LEU A 531 19.92 -20.18 -16.35
CA LEU A 531 20.14 -19.26 -17.47
C LEU A 531 20.48 -20.04 -18.74
N ASP A 532 19.94 -19.61 -19.88
CA ASP A 532 20.35 -20.15 -21.18
C ASP A 532 21.89 -20.08 -21.31
N PRO A 533 22.59 -21.17 -21.68
CA PRO A 533 24.04 -21.20 -21.71
C PRO A 533 24.66 -20.09 -22.59
N THR A 534 23.96 -19.70 -23.65
CA THR A 534 24.39 -18.62 -24.56
C THR A 534 24.26 -17.26 -23.90
N PHE A 535 23.14 -17.02 -23.18
CA PHE A 535 22.93 -15.80 -22.42
C PHE A 535 23.90 -15.70 -21.22
N ARG A 536 24.05 -16.79 -20.47
CA ARG A 536 25.02 -16.89 -19.36
C ARG A 536 26.43 -16.53 -19.83
N LYS A 537 26.85 -17.03 -21.01
CA LYS A 537 28.14 -16.68 -21.61
C LYS A 537 28.21 -15.19 -21.98
N ALA A 538 27.13 -14.61 -22.50
CA ALA A 538 27.09 -13.19 -22.86
C ALA A 538 27.12 -12.24 -21.65
N ALA A 539 26.57 -12.66 -20.51
CA ALA A 539 26.52 -11.88 -19.26
C ALA A 539 27.58 -12.30 -18.22
N ALA A 540 28.47 -13.25 -18.53
CA ALA A 540 29.39 -13.86 -17.57
C ALA A 540 30.30 -12.82 -16.88
N ALA A 541 30.80 -11.84 -17.64
CA ALA A 541 31.65 -10.78 -17.09
C ALA A 541 30.89 -9.86 -16.11
N GLU A 542 29.59 -9.62 -16.34
CA GLU A 542 28.75 -8.84 -15.43
C GLU A 542 28.46 -9.63 -14.15
N ILE A 543 28.09 -10.90 -14.29
CA ILE A 543 27.75 -11.80 -13.17
C ILE A 543 28.92 -11.95 -12.20
N GLU A 544 30.14 -12.21 -12.70
CA GLU A 544 31.33 -12.39 -11.86
C GLU A 544 31.64 -11.12 -11.05
N ARG A 545 31.42 -9.93 -11.60
CA ARG A 545 31.63 -8.69 -10.86
C ARG A 545 30.60 -8.47 -9.77
N PHE A 546 29.34 -8.77 -10.04
CA PHE A 546 28.32 -8.69 -9.00
C PHE A 546 28.60 -9.67 -7.86
N LYS A 547 29.13 -10.86 -8.16
CA LYS A 547 29.60 -11.80 -7.13
C LYS A 547 30.76 -11.23 -6.31
N GLN A 548 31.74 -10.61 -6.96
CA GLN A 548 32.86 -9.96 -6.26
C GLN A 548 32.39 -8.81 -5.37
N GLU A 549 31.49 -7.95 -5.86
CA GLU A 549 30.88 -6.87 -5.08
C GLU A 549 30.06 -7.41 -3.91
N TYR A 550 29.29 -8.49 -4.12
CA TYR A 550 28.53 -9.15 -3.07
C TYR A 550 29.44 -9.65 -1.94
N VAL A 551 30.53 -10.33 -2.26
CA VAL A 551 31.50 -10.81 -1.27
C VAL A 551 32.18 -9.64 -0.55
N ALA A 552 32.50 -8.55 -1.25
CA ALA A 552 33.08 -7.36 -0.65
C ALA A 552 32.11 -6.66 0.33
N ARG A 553 30.81 -6.62 0.00
CA ARG A 553 29.75 -6.05 0.86
C ARG A 553 29.37 -6.95 2.03
N PHE A 554 29.51 -8.26 1.90
CA PHE A 554 29.15 -9.25 2.93
C PHE A 554 30.34 -10.14 3.33
N PRO A 555 31.30 -9.63 4.14
CA PRO A 555 32.46 -10.40 4.57
C PRO A 555 32.05 -11.69 5.30
N GLY A 556 32.52 -12.85 4.81
CA GLY A 556 32.22 -14.17 5.38
C GLY A 556 31.23 -15.03 4.56
N ARG A 557 30.67 -14.50 3.47
CA ARG A 557 29.91 -15.29 2.48
C ARG A 557 30.78 -15.62 1.26
N SER A 558 30.56 -16.80 0.66
CA SER A 558 31.28 -17.21 -0.55
C SER A 558 30.50 -16.84 -1.82
N ALA A 559 31.20 -16.48 -2.90
CA ALA A 559 30.62 -16.28 -4.22
C ALA A 559 29.97 -17.57 -4.79
N ASP A 560 30.40 -18.74 -4.31
CA ASP A 560 29.88 -20.04 -4.73
C ASP A 560 28.55 -20.42 -4.03
N GLU A 561 28.17 -19.70 -2.97
CA GLU A 561 26.92 -19.96 -2.23
C GLU A 561 25.70 -19.33 -2.91
N ILE A 562 25.89 -18.48 -3.92
CA ILE A 562 24.82 -17.80 -4.67
C ILE A 562 24.86 -18.16 -6.15
N THR A 563 23.69 -18.48 -6.71
CA THR A 563 23.55 -18.80 -8.13
C THR A 563 23.66 -17.55 -9.00
N ASP A 564 23.96 -17.73 -10.29
CA ASP A 564 24.04 -16.63 -11.26
C ASP A 564 22.67 -15.94 -11.44
N GLU A 565 21.60 -16.73 -11.31
CA GLU A 565 20.22 -16.28 -11.37
C GLU A 565 19.86 -15.43 -10.14
N ASP A 566 20.26 -15.87 -8.94
CA ASP A 566 19.95 -15.17 -7.69
C ASP A 566 20.70 -13.84 -7.59
N ILE A 567 21.96 -13.78 -8.05
CA ILE A 567 22.72 -12.51 -8.06
C ILE A 567 22.12 -11.51 -9.04
N LEU A 568 21.74 -11.92 -10.26
CA LEU A 568 21.08 -11.03 -11.23
C LEU A 568 19.71 -10.57 -10.73
N ARG A 569 18.96 -11.45 -10.07
CA ARG A 569 17.68 -11.09 -9.44
C ARG A 569 17.87 -10.09 -8.30
N GLU A 570 18.90 -10.25 -7.47
CA GLU A 570 19.23 -9.30 -6.41
C GLU A 570 19.59 -7.92 -6.98
N VAL A 571 20.46 -7.85 -8.00
CA VAL A 571 20.79 -6.58 -8.68
C VAL A 571 19.52 -5.94 -9.24
N MET A 572 18.72 -6.68 -10.01
CA MET A 572 17.49 -6.17 -10.62
C MET A 572 16.50 -5.63 -9.57
N ASN A 573 16.30 -6.36 -8.47
CA ASN A 573 15.38 -5.99 -7.39
C ASN A 573 15.83 -4.79 -6.55
N THR A 574 17.10 -4.43 -6.66
CA THR A 574 17.72 -3.37 -5.89
C THR A 574 18.13 -2.15 -6.70
N VAL A 575 17.81 -2.14 -8.01
CA VAL A 575 17.94 -0.95 -8.85
C VAL A 575 17.19 0.23 -8.22
N GLY A 576 17.89 1.35 -8.02
CA GLY A 576 17.33 2.55 -7.41
C GLY A 576 17.15 2.51 -5.89
N LYS A 577 17.66 1.48 -5.20
CA LYS A 577 17.63 1.38 -3.72
C LYS A 577 19.02 1.67 -3.15
N ARG A 578 19.12 2.68 -2.28
CA ARG A 578 20.39 3.05 -1.60
C ARG A 578 20.96 1.89 -0.80
N ASP A 579 22.29 1.82 -0.76
CA ASP A 579 23.10 0.85 -0.02
C ASP A 579 22.88 -0.61 -0.45
N ARG A 580 22.30 -0.83 -1.64
CA ARG A 580 22.05 -2.16 -2.21
C ARG A 580 22.86 -2.38 -3.49
N LEU A 581 22.92 -3.64 -3.94
CA LEU A 581 23.80 -4.08 -5.03
C LEU A 581 23.48 -3.38 -6.37
N GLY A 582 22.21 -3.09 -6.64
CA GLY A 582 21.76 -2.39 -7.85
C GLY A 582 21.72 -0.87 -7.75
N GLU A 583 22.17 -0.25 -6.64
CA GLU A 583 21.96 1.18 -6.38
C GLU A 583 22.55 2.10 -7.46
N HIS A 584 23.66 1.70 -8.09
CA HIS A 584 24.40 2.52 -9.05
C HIS A 584 23.93 2.34 -10.50
N VAL A 585 23.03 1.38 -10.76
CA VAL A 585 22.56 1.08 -12.11
C VAL A 585 21.75 2.26 -12.64
N ARG A 586 22.15 2.74 -13.82
CA ARG A 586 21.57 3.89 -14.53
C ARG A 586 20.73 3.46 -15.74
N CYS A 587 21.12 2.38 -16.41
CA CYS A 587 20.42 1.85 -17.58
C CYS A 587 20.16 0.35 -17.47
N VAL A 588 18.95 -0.08 -17.79
CA VAL A 588 18.56 -1.50 -17.86
C VAL A 588 18.11 -1.83 -19.27
N VAL A 589 18.84 -2.72 -19.94
CA VAL A 589 18.47 -3.25 -21.27
C VAL A 589 17.82 -4.61 -21.07
N SER A 590 16.51 -4.71 -21.30
CA SER A 590 15.74 -5.94 -21.07
C SER A 590 15.27 -6.58 -22.37
N VAL A 591 15.29 -7.92 -22.41
CA VAL A 591 14.56 -8.71 -23.40
C VAL A 591 13.06 -8.70 -23.05
N ALA A 592 12.22 -8.58 -24.08
CA ALA A 592 10.77 -8.64 -23.97
C ALA A 592 10.17 -7.59 -23.03
N MET A 593 9.62 -7.98 -21.88
CA MET A 593 9.14 -7.05 -20.85
C MET A 593 9.95 -7.31 -19.58
N LEU A 594 10.28 -6.25 -18.85
CA LEU A 594 10.68 -6.40 -17.44
C LEU A 594 9.56 -7.15 -16.72
N THR A 595 9.88 -8.05 -15.80
CA THR A 595 8.84 -8.88 -15.19
C THR A 595 7.94 -8.08 -14.29
N GLU A 596 6.67 -8.48 -14.15
CA GLU A 596 5.64 -7.89 -13.25
C GLU A 596 6.15 -7.65 -11.81
N GLY A 597 7.26 -8.30 -11.49
CA GLY A 597 8.07 -8.20 -10.29
C GLY A 597 9.08 -7.08 -10.17
N TRP A 598 9.15 -6.07 -11.02
CA TRP A 598 10.16 -5.00 -10.86
C TRP A 598 9.56 -3.74 -10.23
N ASP A 599 10.21 -3.23 -9.18
CA ASP A 599 9.76 -2.08 -8.38
C ASP A 599 10.89 -1.10 -8.15
N ALA A 600 10.99 -0.15 -9.08
CA ALA A 600 11.88 1.00 -9.01
C ALA A 600 11.06 2.27 -9.16
N ASN A 601 11.02 3.09 -8.11
CA ASN A 601 10.41 4.43 -8.15
C ASN A 601 11.31 5.45 -8.88
N THR A 602 12.57 5.11 -9.15
CA THR A 602 13.56 5.98 -9.78
C THR A 602 13.52 6.00 -11.31
N VAL A 603 12.62 5.22 -11.92
CA VAL A 603 12.50 5.19 -13.38
C VAL A 603 11.94 6.50 -13.91
N THR A 604 12.66 7.08 -14.86
CA THR A 604 12.30 8.36 -15.49
C THR A 604 12.15 8.24 -17.00
N HIS A 605 12.85 7.30 -17.64
CA HIS A 605 12.92 7.19 -19.11
C HIS A 605 12.70 5.74 -19.58
N ILE A 606 11.88 5.57 -20.62
CA ILE A 606 11.64 4.28 -21.29
C ILE A 606 11.81 4.43 -22.80
N LEU A 607 12.55 3.51 -23.40
CA LEU A 607 12.68 3.33 -24.83
C LEU A 607 12.16 1.94 -25.24
N GLY A 608 11.08 1.91 -26.03
CA GLY A 608 10.54 0.71 -26.63
C GLY A 608 11.11 0.43 -28.02
N ILE A 609 11.74 -0.73 -28.21
CA ILE A 609 12.23 -1.22 -29.52
C ILE A 609 11.74 -2.64 -29.78
N ARG A 610 10.41 -2.79 -29.73
CA ARG A 610 9.68 -4.02 -30.07
C ARG A 610 8.29 -3.70 -30.57
N ALA A 611 7.62 -4.70 -31.13
CA ALA A 611 6.19 -4.62 -31.40
C ALA A 611 5.42 -4.54 -30.08
N PHE A 612 4.61 -3.49 -29.95
CA PHE A 612 3.56 -3.37 -28.95
C PHE A 612 2.23 -3.51 -29.69
N GLY A 613 1.78 -4.75 -29.88
CA GLY A 613 0.61 -5.04 -30.73
C GLY A 613 -0.71 -4.47 -30.18
N THR A 614 -0.74 -4.05 -28.92
CA THR A 614 -1.98 -3.87 -28.15
C THR A 614 -1.78 -2.80 -27.06
N GLN A 615 -2.83 -2.03 -26.74
CA GLN A 615 -2.78 -1.01 -25.68
C GLN A 615 -2.50 -1.62 -24.30
N LEU A 616 -3.00 -2.83 -24.06
CA LEU A 616 -2.79 -3.58 -22.82
C LEU A 616 -1.30 -3.85 -22.55
N LEU A 617 -0.59 -4.35 -23.56
CA LEU A 617 0.85 -4.60 -23.46
C LEU A 617 1.62 -3.29 -23.23
N CYS A 618 1.13 -2.17 -23.77
CA CYS A 618 1.73 -0.86 -23.50
C CYS A 618 1.53 -0.43 -22.04
N GLU A 619 0.33 -0.60 -21.47
CA GLU A 619 0.05 -0.30 -20.06
C GLU A 619 0.90 -1.16 -19.12
N GLN A 620 1.09 -2.44 -19.44
CA GLN A 620 1.92 -3.34 -18.64
C GLN A 620 3.40 -2.96 -18.65
N VAL A 621 3.93 -2.45 -19.77
CA VAL A 621 5.34 -2.02 -19.86
C VAL A 621 5.54 -0.65 -19.23
N VAL A 622 4.69 0.32 -19.57
CA VAL A 622 4.79 1.69 -19.06
C VAL A 622 4.47 1.73 -17.57
N GLY A 623 3.48 0.96 -17.09
CA GLY A 623 3.02 0.92 -15.70
C GLY A 623 4.12 0.70 -14.68
N ARG A 624 5.24 0.08 -15.10
CA ARG A 624 6.44 -0.17 -14.29
C ARG A 624 7.18 1.12 -13.93
N ALA A 625 7.21 2.07 -14.85
CA ALA A 625 7.79 3.39 -14.65
C ALA A 625 6.82 4.38 -14.00
N LEU A 626 5.54 4.04 -13.90
CA LEU A 626 4.52 4.96 -13.39
C LEU A 626 4.49 5.05 -11.85
N ARG A 627 5.33 4.29 -11.15
CA ARG A 627 5.46 4.41 -9.70
C ARG A 627 6.10 5.74 -9.34
N ARG A 628 5.50 6.45 -8.38
CA ARG A 628 5.95 7.75 -7.92
C ARG A 628 7.11 7.63 -6.94
N ALA A 629 7.97 8.63 -6.92
CA ALA A 629 9.02 8.76 -5.92
C ALA A 629 8.46 9.26 -4.57
N SER A 630 7.40 10.08 -4.60
CA SER A 630 6.80 10.65 -3.39
C SER A 630 5.30 10.42 -3.30
N TYR A 631 4.86 10.21 -2.06
CA TYR A 631 3.46 10.17 -1.63
C TYR A 631 3.15 11.27 -0.60
N ASP A 632 3.97 12.32 -0.52
CA ASP A 632 3.69 13.49 0.32
C ASP A 632 2.59 14.33 -0.35
N ALA A 633 1.45 14.46 0.34
CA ALA A 633 0.36 15.31 -0.11
C ALA A 633 0.69 16.80 0.11
N THR A 634 0.28 17.62 -0.84
CA THR A 634 0.21 19.08 -0.69
C THR A 634 -0.81 19.45 0.41
N PRO A 635 -0.78 20.68 0.95
CA PRO A 635 -1.76 21.14 1.94
C PRO A 635 -3.23 20.98 1.50
N ASP A 636 -3.48 21.02 0.18
CA ASP A 636 -4.82 20.81 -0.39
C ASP A 636 -5.23 19.32 -0.49
N GLY A 637 -4.41 18.40 0.04
CA GLY A 637 -4.66 16.95 -0.01
C GLY A 637 -4.44 16.33 -1.39
N MET A 638 -3.69 16.99 -2.27
CA MET A 638 -3.39 16.59 -3.64
C MET A 638 -1.92 16.17 -3.81
N PHE A 639 -1.58 15.36 -4.81
CA PHE A 639 -0.18 15.09 -5.17
C PHE A 639 0.31 16.02 -6.29
N GLU A 640 1.60 16.35 -6.27
CA GLU A 640 2.27 17.08 -7.35
C GLU A 640 2.46 16.19 -8.58
N PRO A 641 2.48 16.71 -9.82
CA PRO A 641 2.72 15.87 -11.00
C PRO A 641 4.17 15.39 -11.08
N GLU A 642 4.36 14.09 -11.31
CA GLU A 642 5.63 13.46 -11.68
C GLU A 642 5.50 12.91 -13.11
N TYR A 643 6.58 12.95 -13.89
CA TYR A 643 6.57 12.56 -15.30
C TYR A 643 7.53 11.40 -15.58
N ALA A 644 7.21 10.62 -16.62
CA ALA A 644 8.12 9.64 -17.21
C ALA A 644 8.16 9.84 -18.73
N GLU A 645 9.36 9.95 -19.31
CA GLU A 645 9.56 10.08 -20.75
C GLU A 645 9.50 8.71 -21.43
N VAL A 646 8.68 8.58 -22.48
CA VAL A 646 8.44 7.30 -23.15
C VAL A 646 8.55 7.46 -24.66
N TYR A 647 9.55 6.82 -25.27
CA TYR A 647 9.76 6.75 -26.72
C TYR A 647 9.52 5.34 -27.23
N GLY A 648 9.09 5.21 -28.49
CA GLY A 648 8.90 3.93 -29.18
C GLY A 648 7.75 3.06 -28.66
N VAL A 649 6.95 3.58 -27.73
CA VAL A 649 5.73 2.95 -27.22
C VAL A 649 4.53 3.77 -27.72
N PRO A 650 3.58 3.19 -28.46
CA PRO A 650 2.45 3.90 -29.05
C PRO A 650 1.33 4.22 -28.03
N PHE A 651 1.69 4.82 -26.89
CA PHE A 651 0.75 5.21 -25.83
C PHE A 651 -0.09 6.43 -26.26
N SER A 652 -1.41 6.45 -26.01
CA SER A 652 -2.29 7.49 -26.59
C SER A 652 -3.37 8.10 -25.68
N PHE A 653 -3.36 7.85 -24.36
CA PHE A 653 -4.45 8.34 -23.49
C PHE A 653 -4.33 9.83 -23.13
N LEU A 654 -3.12 10.35 -22.91
CA LEU A 654 -2.92 11.73 -22.45
C LEU A 654 -1.83 12.43 -23.30
N SER A 655 -2.24 13.21 -24.29
CA SER A 655 -1.34 14.18 -24.93
C SER A 655 -1.17 15.38 -24.00
N VAL A 656 -0.30 15.27 -23.01
CA VAL A 656 0.08 16.41 -22.17
C VAL A 656 1.07 17.26 -22.96
N ALA A 657 0.56 18.12 -23.84
CA ALA A 657 1.33 19.25 -24.32
C ALA A 657 1.52 20.22 -23.14
N GLY A 658 2.66 20.08 -22.45
CA GLY A 658 3.01 20.90 -21.31
C GLY A 658 4.52 21.10 -21.27
N LYS A 659 4.96 22.34 -21.52
CA LYS A 659 6.28 22.85 -21.14
C LYS A 659 6.32 23.13 -19.63
N GLY A 660 5.77 22.24 -18.81
CA GLY A 660 5.94 22.31 -17.37
C GLY A 660 7.44 22.24 -17.10
N LYS A 661 8.02 23.27 -16.48
CA LYS A 661 9.40 23.16 -15.99
C LYS A 661 9.44 21.89 -15.14
N PRO A 662 10.34 20.92 -15.41
CA PRO A 662 10.49 19.79 -14.51
C PRO A 662 10.77 20.37 -13.13
N LYS A 663 9.78 20.32 -12.23
CA LYS A 663 10.05 20.49 -10.81
C LYS A 663 10.90 19.27 -10.49
N SER A 664 12.18 19.47 -10.23
CA SER A 664 13.06 18.40 -9.78
C SER A 664 12.35 17.67 -8.64
N SER A 665 12.27 16.35 -8.71
CA SER A 665 11.78 15.57 -7.58
C SER A 665 12.57 16.02 -6.36
N LYS A 666 11.85 16.46 -5.32
CA LYS A 666 12.49 16.77 -4.04
C LYS A 666 13.27 15.53 -3.61
N PRO A 667 14.46 15.70 -3.00
CA PRO A 667 15.23 14.54 -2.59
C PRO A 667 14.40 13.64 -1.68
N VAL A 668 14.30 12.36 -2.02
CA VAL A 668 13.80 11.35 -1.10
C VAL A 668 14.87 11.17 -0.03
N LEU A 669 14.53 11.58 1.18
CA LEU A 669 15.33 11.46 2.37
C LEU A 669 14.79 10.30 3.19
N THR A 670 15.69 9.42 3.64
CA THR A 670 15.35 8.32 4.54
C THR A 670 15.51 8.81 5.97
N VAL A 671 14.40 8.86 6.72
CA VAL A 671 14.41 9.06 8.17
C VAL A 671 14.52 7.70 8.82
N ARG A 672 15.56 7.49 9.61
CA ARG A 672 15.82 6.22 10.30
C ARG A 672 16.47 6.42 11.65
N ALA A 673 16.22 5.47 12.54
CA ALA A 673 17.07 5.24 13.70
C ALA A 673 18.50 4.86 13.25
N LEU A 674 19.49 5.41 13.94
CA LEU A 674 20.91 5.12 13.70
C LEU A 674 21.41 4.15 14.78
N PRO A 675 21.77 2.90 14.44
CA PRO A 675 22.26 1.92 15.43
C PRO A 675 23.43 2.43 16.28
N GLU A 676 24.33 3.21 15.66
CA GLU A 676 25.46 3.88 16.30
C GLU A 676 25.06 4.97 17.31
N ARG A 677 23.80 5.41 17.34
CA ARG A 677 23.22 6.38 18.27
C ARG A 677 22.16 5.78 19.19
N SER A 678 22.22 4.47 19.43
CA SER A 678 21.28 3.76 20.31
C SER A 678 21.31 4.25 21.76
N ASP A 679 22.38 4.93 22.19
CA ASP A 679 22.49 5.64 23.46
C ASP A 679 21.55 6.86 23.56
N LEU A 680 21.13 7.43 22.43
CA LEU A 680 20.17 8.53 22.33
C LEU A 680 18.70 8.06 22.26
N ARG A 681 18.45 6.77 22.39
CA ARG A 681 17.11 6.17 22.31
C ARG A 681 16.13 6.78 23.32
N ILE A 682 14.91 7.07 22.85
CA ILE A 682 13.80 7.49 23.70
C ILE A 682 12.75 6.38 23.74
N GLU A 683 12.42 5.93 24.95
CA GLU A 683 11.31 5.03 25.24
C GLU A 683 10.12 5.82 25.78
N PHE A 684 8.91 5.46 25.37
CA PHE A 684 7.68 6.16 25.74
C PHE A 684 6.53 5.18 25.97
N PRO A 685 5.62 5.45 26.92
CA PRO A 685 4.51 4.55 27.20
C PRO A 685 3.40 4.73 26.16
N LYS A 686 2.86 3.61 25.67
CA LYS A 686 1.72 3.56 24.75
C LYS A 686 0.45 3.26 25.54
N LEU A 687 -0.50 4.20 25.54
CA LEU A 687 -1.72 4.12 26.34
C LEU A 687 -2.95 3.80 25.49
N VAL A 688 -3.92 3.11 26.10
CA VAL A 688 -5.29 2.93 25.58
C VAL A 688 -6.25 3.88 26.30
N GLY A 689 -5.90 4.32 27.52
CA GLY A 689 -6.70 5.27 28.29
C GLY A 689 -6.11 5.47 29.69
N TYR A 690 -6.95 5.91 30.63
CA TYR A 690 -6.55 6.22 32.00
C TYR A 690 -7.49 5.54 33.00
N ARG A 691 -6.97 5.14 34.16
CA ARG A 691 -7.76 4.61 35.28
C ARG A 691 -7.40 5.34 36.57
N TYR A 692 -8.37 5.58 37.44
CA TYR A 692 -8.07 6.03 38.80
C TYR A 692 -8.05 4.82 39.72
N GLU A 693 -6.94 4.63 40.43
CA GLU A 693 -6.86 3.71 41.53
C GLU A 693 -7.42 4.37 42.80
N MET A 694 -8.40 3.71 43.39
CA MET A 694 -9.12 4.19 44.56
C MET A 694 -8.70 3.35 45.78
N PRO A 695 -8.44 3.97 46.94
CA PRO A 695 -7.90 3.27 48.10
C PRO A 695 -8.94 2.40 48.84
N THR A 696 -10.23 2.47 48.47
CA THR A 696 -11.30 1.74 49.14
C THR A 696 -12.36 1.23 48.16
N ASP A 697 -12.85 0.00 48.36
CA ASP A 697 -14.00 -0.57 47.65
C ASP A 697 -15.37 0.01 48.08
N ARG A 698 -15.36 1.08 48.88
CA ARG A 698 -16.54 1.82 49.30
C ARG A 698 -16.64 3.12 48.50
N LEU A 699 -17.65 3.20 47.64
CA LEU A 699 -17.89 4.35 46.77
C LEU A 699 -18.79 5.36 47.47
N ASP A 700 -18.33 6.61 47.55
CA ASP A 700 -19.14 7.77 47.92
C ASP A 700 -19.12 8.78 46.77
N ALA A 701 -20.24 9.46 46.52
CA ALA A 701 -20.36 10.47 45.48
C ALA A 701 -20.67 11.83 46.09
N ARG A 702 -20.06 12.87 45.51
CA ARG A 702 -20.39 14.27 45.78
C ARG A 702 -20.84 14.90 44.49
N PHE A 703 -22.07 15.38 44.47
CA PHE A 703 -22.62 16.08 43.33
C PHE A 703 -22.35 17.58 43.43
N ASP A 704 -21.94 18.18 42.32
CA ASP A 704 -21.71 19.60 42.17
C ASP A 704 -22.24 20.09 40.81
N ALA A 705 -21.98 21.35 40.45
CA ALA A 705 -22.44 21.91 39.18
C ALA A 705 -21.95 21.14 37.95
N SER A 706 -20.79 20.48 38.01
CA SER A 706 -20.26 19.65 36.91
C SER A 706 -20.97 18.30 36.77
N SER A 707 -21.70 17.89 37.81
CA SER A 707 -22.47 16.66 37.84
C SER A 707 -23.83 16.79 37.13
N ILE A 708 -24.27 18.02 36.84
CA ILE A 708 -25.57 18.30 36.21
C ILE A 708 -25.56 17.86 34.74
N LEU A 709 -26.63 17.19 34.31
CA LEU A 709 -26.88 16.87 32.91
C LEU A 709 -28.27 17.40 32.54
N GLU A 710 -28.29 18.46 31.74
CA GLU A 710 -29.53 18.99 31.17
C GLU A 710 -29.97 18.10 30.00
N LEU A 711 -31.23 17.65 30.03
CA LEU A 711 -31.82 16.95 28.90
C LEU A 711 -32.72 17.92 28.14
N SER A 712 -32.50 18.05 26.83
CA SER A 712 -33.27 18.94 25.97
C SER A 712 -33.68 18.25 24.66
N THR A 713 -34.78 18.73 24.07
CA THR A 713 -35.24 18.32 22.74
C THR A 713 -34.54 19.06 21.59
N ARG A 714 -33.58 19.94 21.90
CA ARG A 714 -32.80 20.66 20.88
C ARG A 714 -31.99 19.70 20.02
N ASP A 715 -31.47 18.65 20.63
CA ASP A 715 -30.48 17.75 20.03
C ASP A 715 -31.09 16.40 19.61
N VAL A 716 -32.33 16.09 20.05
CA VAL A 716 -33.04 14.84 19.73
C VAL A 716 -34.53 15.12 19.52
N ALA A 717 -35.04 14.84 18.31
CA ALA A 717 -36.48 14.89 18.02
C ALA A 717 -37.17 13.65 18.63
N LEU A 718 -38.08 13.88 19.59
CA LEU A 718 -38.80 12.80 20.29
C LEU A 718 -40.08 12.34 19.57
N ARG A 719 -40.55 13.13 18.60
CA ARG A 719 -41.71 12.87 17.75
C ARG A 719 -41.40 13.35 16.34
N THR A 720 -41.62 12.51 15.35
CA THR A 720 -41.45 12.85 13.94
C THR A 720 -42.73 12.52 13.19
N GLU A 721 -43.31 13.53 12.55
CA GLU A 721 -44.48 13.39 11.70
C GLU A 721 -44.00 13.21 10.26
N VAL A 722 -44.37 12.08 9.65
CA VAL A 722 -43.98 11.76 8.27
C VAL A 722 -45.23 11.86 7.40
N ASP A 723 -45.22 12.80 6.46
CA ASP A 723 -46.32 13.03 5.53
C ASP A 723 -46.03 12.32 4.20
N PRO A 724 -46.75 11.25 3.83
CA PRO A 724 -46.61 10.64 2.52
C PRO A 724 -47.43 11.40 1.48
N ILE A 725 -46.89 11.50 0.25
CA ILE A 725 -47.55 12.17 -0.89
C ILE A 725 -48.96 11.58 -1.18
N VAL A 726 -49.28 10.36 -0.71
CA VAL A 726 -50.65 9.80 -0.58
C VAL A 726 -50.69 8.77 0.58
N GLY A 727 -51.55 8.96 1.58
CA GLY A 727 -51.77 8.01 2.70
C GLY A 727 -52.25 8.68 4.01
N GLU A 728 -52.62 7.90 5.03
CA GLU A 728 -52.89 8.42 6.39
C GLU A 728 -51.57 8.83 7.08
N MET A 729 -51.61 9.92 7.86
CA MET A 729 -50.45 10.43 8.60
C MET A 729 -49.98 9.38 9.62
N ASP A 730 -48.69 9.05 9.58
CA ASP A 730 -48.07 8.17 10.57
C ASP A 730 -47.17 9.01 11.50
N VAL A 731 -47.35 8.82 12.81
CA VAL A 731 -46.61 9.56 13.84
C VAL A 731 -45.67 8.57 14.52
N HIS A 732 -44.37 8.72 14.27
CA HIS A 732 -43.37 7.90 14.93
C HIS A 732 -42.93 8.61 16.23
N GLU A 733 -43.33 8.05 17.37
CA GLU A 733 -42.88 8.48 18.70
C GLU A 733 -41.78 7.54 19.23
N VAL A 734 -40.77 8.10 19.89
CA VAL A 734 -39.69 7.31 20.49
C VAL A 734 -40.19 6.70 21.81
N ASP A 735 -40.35 5.37 21.83
CA ASP A 735 -40.96 4.60 22.93
C ASP A 735 -40.03 4.37 24.15
N LEU A 736 -39.36 5.43 24.61
CA LEU A 736 -38.46 5.35 25.76
C LEU A 736 -39.17 5.52 27.11
N ARG A 737 -40.38 6.10 27.13
CA ARG A 737 -41.14 6.36 28.36
C ARG A 737 -41.62 5.09 29.05
N ASP A 738 -41.84 4.03 28.28
CA ASP A 738 -42.34 2.74 28.77
C ASP A 738 -41.29 1.95 29.59
N HIS A 739 -40.02 2.37 29.53
CA HIS A 739 -38.99 1.81 30.39
C HIS A 739 -39.19 2.24 31.85
N ARG A 740 -39.26 1.24 32.74
CA ARG A 740 -39.20 1.47 34.19
C ARG A 740 -37.93 2.21 34.56
N MET A 741 -38.02 3.20 35.45
CA MET A 741 -36.85 3.96 35.91
C MET A 741 -35.74 3.07 36.47
N GLN A 742 -36.09 1.96 37.12
CA GLN A 742 -35.09 1.00 37.59
C GLN A 742 -34.26 0.42 36.44
N THR A 743 -34.86 0.19 35.26
CA THR A 743 -34.14 -0.26 34.07
C THR A 743 -33.11 0.77 33.62
N VAL A 744 -33.47 2.06 33.65
CA VAL A 744 -32.54 3.17 33.33
C VAL A 744 -31.38 3.19 34.32
N VAL A 745 -31.68 3.16 35.63
CA VAL A 745 -30.67 3.16 36.70
C VAL A 745 -29.71 1.98 36.55
N PHE A 746 -30.22 0.77 36.32
CA PHE A 746 -29.40 -0.42 36.11
C PHE A 746 -28.54 -0.32 34.86
N ALA A 747 -29.08 0.19 33.75
CA ALA A 747 -28.34 0.36 32.50
C ALA A 747 -27.18 1.35 32.67
N ILE A 748 -27.42 2.50 33.30
CA ILE A 748 -26.39 3.51 33.58
C ILE A 748 -25.36 3.00 34.60
N ALA A 749 -25.80 2.35 35.69
CA ALA A 749 -24.90 1.78 36.68
C ALA A 749 -24.01 0.68 36.06
N LYS A 750 -24.58 -0.16 35.18
CA LYS A 750 -23.83 -1.22 34.49
C LYS A 750 -22.82 -0.60 33.53
N ARG A 751 -23.22 0.41 32.76
CA ARG A 751 -22.29 1.13 31.88
C ARG A 751 -21.17 1.80 32.66
N THR A 752 -21.47 2.39 33.82
CA THR A 752 -20.48 3.00 34.70
C THR A 752 -19.48 1.96 35.22
N LEU A 753 -19.96 0.78 35.64
CA LEU A 753 -19.11 -0.35 36.03
C LEU A 753 -18.22 -0.80 34.87
N ASP A 754 -18.85 -1.10 33.73
CA ASP A 754 -18.21 -1.63 32.53
C ASP A 754 -17.14 -0.68 31.96
N ASN A 755 -17.35 0.64 32.07
CA ASN A 755 -16.45 1.65 31.49
C ASN A 755 -15.34 2.09 32.45
N HIS A 756 -15.57 2.08 33.76
CA HIS A 756 -14.71 2.83 34.69
C HIS A 756 -14.19 2.02 35.88
N PHE A 757 -14.79 0.87 36.23
CA PHE A 757 -14.46 0.12 37.44
C PHE A 757 -14.05 -1.33 37.14
N ARG A 758 -12.91 -1.48 36.46
CA ARG A 758 -12.26 -2.78 36.17
C ARG A 758 -11.00 -2.99 37.03
N ASP A 759 -10.58 -4.24 37.19
CA ASP A 759 -9.32 -4.61 37.86
C ASP A 759 -8.09 -4.47 36.92
N GLU A 760 -6.90 -4.85 37.41
CA GLU A 760 -5.64 -4.71 36.67
C GLU A 760 -5.57 -5.59 35.41
N ASP A 761 -6.29 -6.71 35.41
CA ASP A 761 -6.40 -7.66 34.29
C ASP A 761 -7.61 -7.37 33.39
N GLY A 762 -8.34 -6.28 33.63
CA GLY A 762 -9.52 -5.87 32.87
C GLY A 762 -10.82 -6.60 33.25
N GLY A 763 -10.81 -7.38 34.34
CA GLY A 763 -11.99 -8.01 34.94
C GLY A 763 -12.93 -6.99 35.60
N GLN A 764 -14.23 -7.28 35.59
CA GLN A 764 -15.22 -6.43 36.26
C GLN A 764 -15.15 -6.61 37.77
N ARG A 765 -15.49 -5.55 38.54
CA ARG A 765 -15.66 -5.61 40.01
C ARG A 765 -17.15 -5.70 40.38
N PRO A 766 -17.82 -6.85 40.21
CA PRO A 766 -19.27 -6.96 40.34
C PRO A 766 -19.80 -6.57 41.73
N TRP A 767 -18.98 -6.63 42.78
CA TRP A 767 -19.35 -6.20 44.14
C TRP A 767 -19.57 -4.68 44.26
N LEU A 768 -19.10 -3.86 43.31
CA LEU A 768 -19.36 -2.41 43.28
C LEU A 768 -20.73 -2.08 42.68
N PHE A 769 -21.34 -3.00 41.94
CA PHE A 769 -22.59 -2.76 41.22
C PHE A 769 -23.74 -2.28 42.11
N PRO A 770 -24.02 -2.87 43.30
CA PRO A 770 -25.08 -2.38 44.18
C PRO A 770 -24.85 -0.95 44.67
N GLN A 771 -23.58 -0.56 44.88
CA GLN A 771 -23.22 0.80 45.28
C GLN A 771 -23.42 1.78 44.13
N LEU A 772 -23.04 1.39 42.91
CA LEU A 772 -23.26 2.18 41.70
C LEU A 772 -24.76 2.37 41.43
N VAL A 773 -25.60 1.35 41.60
CA VAL A 773 -27.07 1.50 41.48
C VAL A 773 -27.60 2.56 42.46
N ARG A 774 -27.15 2.53 43.72
CA ARG A 774 -27.53 3.53 44.73
C ARG A 774 -27.11 4.95 44.33
N ILE A 775 -25.87 5.11 43.86
CA ILE A 775 -25.30 6.41 43.48
C ILE A 775 -25.95 6.95 42.21
N THR A 776 -26.14 6.12 41.19
CA THR A 776 -26.83 6.47 39.95
C THR A 776 -28.26 6.94 40.23
N ASN A 777 -28.96 6.27 41.15
CA ASN A 777 -30.31 6.68 41.53
C ASN A 777 -30.32 8.08 42.14
N ALA A 778 -29.43 8.34 43.12
CA ALA A 778 -29.29 9.67 43.72
C ALA A 778 -28.88 10.73 42.69
N TRP A 779 -27.98 10.38 41.76
CA TRP A 779 -27.55 11.29 40.70
C TRP A 779 -28.70 11.67 39.75
N ILE A 780 -29.55 10.72 39.35
CA ILE A 780 -30.72 11.03 38.51
C ILE A 780 -31.69 11.97 39.26
N ASP A 781 -31.91 11.73 40.54
CA ASP A 781 -32.82 12.53 41.37
C ASP A 781 -32.30 13.96 41.60
N GLU A 782 -31.00 14.13 41.81
CA GLU A 782 -30.40 15.42 42.18
C GLU A 782 -29.84 16.22 40.99
N CYS A 783 -29.35 15.56 39.95
CA CYS A 783 -28.56 16.18 38.87
C CYS A 783 -29.19 16.11 37.47
N VAL A 784 -30.28 15.35 37.30
CA VAL A 784 -30.98 15.22 36.01
C VAL A 784 -32.41 15.69 36.13
N THR A 785 -33.17 15.11 37.06
CA THR A 785 -34.61 15.38 37.23
C THR A 785 -34.93 16.86 37.45
N PRO A 786 -34.17 17.63 38.26
CA PRO A 786 -34.41 19.06 38.45
C PRO A 786 -34.05 19.93 37.23
N TYR A 787 -33.32 19.36 36.26
CA TYR A 787 -32.74 20.06 35.11
C TYR A 787 -33.31 19.58 33.77
N LEU A 788 -34.43 18.85 33.79
CA LEU A 788 -35.19 18.49 32.61
C LEU A 788 -35.79 19.75 31.96
N LYS A 789 -35.57 19.93 30.65
CA LYS A 789 -36.25 20.97 29.87
C LYS A 789 -37.63 20.46 29.40
N ASP A 790 -38.42 21.35 28.80
CA ASP A 790 -39.78 21.01 28.34
C ASP A 790 -39.82 19.75 27.47
N ASN A 791 -40.81 18.89 27.73
CA ASN A 791 -41.06 17.61 27.05
C ASN A 791 -39.95 16.54 27.16
N THR A 792 -38.97 16.71 28.06
CA THR A 792 -37.94 15.71 28.33
C THR A 792 -38.25 14.84 29.54
N PHE A 793 -37.60 13.68 29.61
CA PHE A 793 -37.81 12.69 30.66
C PHE A 793 -36.53 11.89 30.93
N PRO A 794 -36.28 11.38 32.16
CA PRO A 794 -35.02 10.73 32.51
C PRO A 794 -34.69 9.48 31.69
N GLN A 795 -35.68 8.78 31.13
CA GLN A 795 -35.46 7.60 30.28
C GLN A 795 -34.72 7.94 28.98
N MET A 796 -34.63 9.21 28.59
CA MET A 796 -33.73 9.66 27.50
C MET A 796 -32.26 9.33 27.78
N LEU A 797 -31.88 9.10 29.05
CA LEU A 797 -30.55 8.60 29.41
C LEU A 797 -30.22 7.23 28.79
N LEU A 798 -31.19 6.50 28.23
CA LEU A 798 -30.96 5.27 27.48
C LEU A 798 -30.38 5.50 26.08
N PHE A 799 -30.49 6.72 25.54
CA PHE A 799 -29.74 7.07 24.33
C PHE A 799 -28.25 6.94 24.59
N THR A 800 -27.52 6.36 23.64
CA THR A 800 -26.12 5.98 23.80
C THR A 800 -25.26 7.15 24.29
N GLU A 801 -25.38 8.32 23.68
CA GLU A 801 -24.60 9.51 24.03
C GLU A 801 -24.89 10.01 25.45
N TYR A 802 -26.16 10.21 25.81
CA TYR A 802 -26.55 10.60 27.18
C TYR A 802 -26.15 9.56 28.22
N SER A 803 -26.21 8.28 27.86
CA SER A 803 -25.81 7.18 28.74
C SER A 803 -24.30 7.18 29.03
N HIS A 804 -23.46 7.46 28.03
CA HIS A 804 -22.01 7.65 28.23
C HIS A 804 -21.73 8.91 29.04
N ALA A 805 -22.38 10.01 28.70
CA ALA A 805 -22.25 11.28 29.39
C ALA A 805 -22.68 11.21 30.87
N ALA A 806 -23.67 10.37 31.18
CA ALA A 806 -24.10 10.04 32.54
C ALA A 806 -23.04 9.22 33.28
N ALA A 807 -22.51 8.16 32.65
CA ALA A 807 -21.47 7.32 33.25
C ALA A 807 -20.21 8.13 33.62
N ASP A 808 -19.77 9.05 32.74
CA ASP A 808 -18.64 9.95 33.01
C ASP A 808 -18.90 10.91 34.18
N ARG A 809 -20.10 11.51 34.26
CA ARG A 809 -20.48 12.41 35.36
C ARG A 809 -20.61 11.68 36.69
N ILE A 810 -21.24 10.51 36.71
CA ILE A 810 -21.35 9.66 37.90
C ILE A 810 -19.95 9.26 38.37
N ARG A 811 -19.08 8.84 37.45
CA ARG A 811 -17.67 8.55 37.77
C ARG A 811 -16.99 9.76 38.40
N ASN A 812 -17.12 10.95 37.80
CA ASN A 812 -16.52 12.17 38.33
C ASN A 812 -17.06 12.53 39.72
N ALA A 813 -18.37 12.35 39.96
CA ALA A 813 -18.99 12.57 41.27
C ALA A 813 -18.49 11.57 42.32
N ILE A 814 -18.33 10.29 41.95
CA ILE A 814 -17.73 9.26 42.80
C ILE A 814 -16.27 9.63 43.14
N TYR A 815 -15.53 10.13 42.15
CA TYR A 815 -14.19 10.65 42.37
C TYR A 815 -14.19 11.90 43.25
N ALA A 816 -15.16 12.79 43.19
CA ALA A 816 -15.24 13.94 44.10
C ALA A 816 -15.60 13.54 45.53
N GLY A 817 -16.43 12.50 45.71
CA GLY A 817 -16.98 12.10 47.01
C GLY A 817 -16.13 11.11 47.81
N THR A 818 -15.46 10.17 47.13
CA THR A 818 -14.75 9.07 47.82
C THR A 818 -13.49 9.59 48.54
N ARG A 819 -13.32 9.26 49.82
CA ARG A 819 -12.21 9.73 50.67
C ARG A 819 -10.94 8.87 50.47
N GLY A 820 -9.77 9.51 50.49
CA GLY A 820 -8.46 8.86 50.39
C GLY A 820 -7.59 9.43 49.25
N GLU A 821 -6.31 9.04 49.22
CA GLU A 821 -5.35 9.44 48.17
C GLU A 821 -5.70 8.70 46.87
N LYS A 822 -6.12 9.45 45.83
CA LYS A 822 -6.49 8.89 44.52
C LYS A 822 -5.29 8.98 43.60
N ARG A 823 -4.91 7.87 42.96
CA ARG A 823 -3.80 7.85 42.00
C ARG A 823 -4.35 7.62 40.60
N LEU A 824 -4.15 8.60 39.73
CA LEU A 824 -4.40 8.42 38.31
C LEU A 824 -3.27 7.55 37.75
N LEU A 825 -3.60 6.42 37.12
CA LEU A 825 -2.67 5.49 36.49
C LEU A 825 -3.00 5.33 35.00
N PRO A 826 -2.00 5.05 34.16
CA PRO A 826 -2.19 4.82 32.75
C PRO A 826 -2.73 3.40 32.51
N ASN A 827 -3.68 3.25 31.60
CA ASN A 827 -3.98 1.94 31.01
C ASN A 827 -3.03 1.72 29.84
N LEU A 828 -1.94 0.99 30.08
CA LEU A 828 -0.96 0.65 29.06
C LEU A 828 -1.55 -0.32 28.03
N ARG A 829 -1.01 -0.31 26.81
CA ARG A 829 -1.33 -1.32 25.80
C ARG A 829 -0.92 -2.72 26.30
N PRO A 830 -1.74 -3.76 26.13
CA PRO A 830 -1.46 -5.10 26.70
C PRO A 830 -0.20 -5.78 26.14
N TYR A 831 0.05 -5.66 24.82
CA TYR A 831 1.09 -6.43 24.13
C TYR A 831 2.34 -5.59 23.78
N GLU A 832 2.16 -4.27 23.63
CA GLU A 832 3.25 -3.34 23.33
C GLU A 832 3.11 -2.07 24.21
N PRO A 833 3.29 -2.20 25.54
CA PRO A 833 3.10 -1.10 26.48
C PRO A 833 4.13 0.01 26.32
N ILE A 834 5.30 -0.29 25.76
CA ILE A 834 6.44 0.62 25.61
C ILE A 834 6.80 0.72 24.12
N GLY A 835 6.77 1.94 23.59
CA GLY A 835 7.33 2.28 22.29
C GLY A 835 8.76 2.79 22.40
N SER A 836 9.47 2.73 21.28
CA SER A 836 10.85 3.19 21.18
C SER A 836 11.08 3.87 19.84
N THR A 837 12.06 4.76 19.78
CA THR A 837 12.62 5.30 18.55
C THR A 837 13.36 4.26 17.68
N ASP A 838 13.65 3.06 18.17
CA ASP A 838 14.45 2.02 17.48
C ASP A 838 13.87 1.59 16.12
N ASP A 839 12.54 1.49 16.03
CA ASP A 839 11.87 0.93 14.85
C ASP A 839 11.51 1.98 13.80
N VAL A 840 11.96 3.23 13.97
CA VAL A 840 11.62 4.32 13.04
C VAL A 840 12.40 4.15 11.74
N TRP A 841 11.67 3.91 10.66
CA TRP A 841 12.19 3.92 9.30
C TRP A 841 11.11 4.35 8.30
N PHE A 842 11.33 5.44 7.57
CA PHE A 842 10.48 5.85 6.47
C PHE A 842 11.22 6.76 5.48
N GLU A 843 10.65 6.88 4.28
CA GLU A 843 11.11 7.80 3.24
C GLU A 843 10.19 9.02 3.18
N THR A 844 10.75 10.21 2.98
CA THR A 844 10.01 11.46 2.81
C THR A 844 10.69 12.37 1.81
N THR A 845 9.91 13.22 1.14
CA THR A 845 10.42 14.31 0.29
C THR A 845 10.24 15.69 0.91
N LYS A 846 9.73 15.74 2.15
CA LYS A 846 9.65 16.96 2.92
C LYS A 846 11.06 17.46 3.22
N VAL A 847 11.17 18.79 3.39
CA VAL A 847 12.42 19.39 3.84
C VAL A 847 12.77 18.78 5.20
N CYS A 848 14.00 18.35 5.38
CA CYS A 848 14.49 17.84 6.65
C CYS A 848 15.73 18.62 7.07
N CYS A 849 15.99 18.69 8.36
CA CYS A 849 17.27 19.14 8.90
C CYS A 849 18.00 17.97 9.56
N GLU A 850 19.33 18.02 9.54
CA GLU A 850 20.16 17.04 10.24
C GLU A 850 20.02 17.24 11.75
N ALA A 851 19.97 16.12 12.47
CA ALA A 851 20.01 16.09 13.92
C ALA A 851 21.24 15.32 14.38
N THR A 852 21.94 15.86 15.37
CA THR A 852 23.12 15.24 15.98
C THR A 852 22.84 14.72 17.39
N ARG A 853 21.92 15.38 18.11
CA ARG A 853 21.42 14.96 19.43
C ARG A 853 20.09 14.20 19.33
N SER A 854 19.86 13.52 18.22
CA SER A 854 18.71 12.63 18.03
C SER A 854 19.18 11.24 17.66
N HIS A 855 18.45 10.24 18.16
CA HIS A 855 18.59 8.87 17.69
C HIS A 855 18.23 8.74 16.20
N LEU A 856 17.32 9.60 15.72
CA LEU A 856 16.96 9.70 14.31
C LEU A 856 17.99 10.55 13.57
N ASN A 857 18.32 10.17 12.34
CA ASN A 857 19.26 10.91 11.51
C ASN A 857 18.74 12.29 11.06
N LEU A 858 17.42 12.46 10.92
CA LEU A 858 16.77 13.63 10.34
C LEU A 858 15.52 14.05 11.10
N VAL A 859 15.23 15.35 11.10
CA VAL A 859 13.97 15.93 11.58
C VAL A 859 13.21 16.51 10.40
N VAL A 860 11.97 16.04 10.21
CA VAL A 860 11.11 16.43 9.09
C VAL A 860 10.40 17.76 9.37
N GLN A 861 10.29 18.61 8.35
CA GLN A 861 9.62 19.90 8.42
C GLN A 861 8.20 19.83 7.82
N ASP A 862 7.18 20.23 8.58
CA ASP A 862 5.80 20.30 8.11
C ASP A 862 5.36 21.74 7.85
N SER A 863 5.66 22.65 8.77
CA SER A 863 5.19 24.05 8.74
C SER A 863 6.31 25.09 8.74
N GLY A 864 7.57 24.64 8.87
CA GLY A 864 8.75 25.51 8.95
C GLY A 864 9.29 25.68 10.36
N TRP A 865 8.47 25.37 11.37
CA TRP A 865 8.80 25.60 12.77
C TRP A 865 9.62 24.45 13.35
N GLU A 866 9.49 23.24 12.81
CA GLU A 866 10.10 22.02 13.35
C GLU A 866 11.63 22.05 13.20
N CYS A 867 12.13 22.48 12.04
CA CYS A 867 13.56 22.67 11.82
C CYS A 867 14.13 23.78 12.70
N LYS A 868 13.38 24.88 12.90
CA LYS A 868 13.84 25.95 13.78
C LYS A 868 13.89 25.48 15.23
N LEU A 869 12.89 24.73 15.68
CA LEU A 869 12.89 24.15 17.01
C LEU A 869 14.06 23.16 17.18
N ALA A 870 14.30 22.28 16.20
CA ALA A 870 15.45 21.38 16.21
C ALA A 870 16.78 22.14 16.33
N GLU A 871 16.97 23.22 15.59
CA GLU A 871 18.14 24.10 15.71
C GLU A 871 18.31 24.66 17.14
N VAL A 872 17.21 25.10 17.76
CA VAL A 872 17.23 25.58 19.16
C VAL A 872 17.62 24.43 20.11
N LEU A 873 17.03 23.24 19.96
CA LEU A 873 17.32 22.08 20.82
C LEU A 873 18.78 21.60 20.69
N GLU A 874 19.33 21.59 19.47
CA GLU A 874 20.75 21.26 19.21
C GLU A 874 21.70 22.24 19.92
N SER A 875 21.31 23.52 20.03
CA SER A 875 22.09 24.56 20.72
C SER A 875 22.01 24.50 22.25
N MET A 876 21.05 23.76 22.82
CA MET A 876 20.84 23.68 24.27
C MET A 876 21.71 22.58 24.90
N PRO A 877 22.75 22.90 25.71
CA PRO A 877 23.57 21.88 26.37
C PRO A 877 22.76 20.99 27.34
N GLU A 878 21.59 21.45 27.78
CA GLU A 878 20.70 20.73 28.68
C GLU A 878 19.90 19.61 27.99
N VAL A 879 19.79 19.64 26.65
CA VAL A 879 19.13 18.60 25.86
C VAL A 879 20.08 17.42 25.64
N VAL A 880 19.73 16.26 26.20
CA VAL A 880 20.49 15.00 26.04
C VAL A 880 20.14 14.33 24.72
N THR A 881 18.84 14.17 24.46
CA THR A 881 18.33 13.63 23.19
C THR A 881 16.96 14.22 22.90
N TYR A 882 16.56 14.26 21.63
CA TYR A 882 15.19 14.59 21.24
C TYR A 882 14.77 13.79 19.99
N ALA A 883 13.47 13.64 19.77
CA ALA A 883 12.92 13.04 18.57
C ALA A 883 11.62 13.74 18.17
N LYS A 884 11.46 14.04 16.88
CA LYS A 884 10.16 14.44 16.34
C LYS A 884 9.25 13.21 16.33
N ASN A 885 7.99 13.38 16.75
CA ASN A 885 6.98 12.33 16.77
C ASN A 885 6.41 12.07 15.36
N GLN A 886 7.26 11.56 14.47
CA GLN A 886 6.87 11.10 13.14
C GLN A 886 7.46 9.71 12.92
N GLY A 887 6.60 8.74 12.61
CA GLY A 887 6.92 7.32 12.54
C GLY A 887 7.04 6.64 13.91
N LEU A 888 6.93 7.37 15.02
CA LEU A 888 7.02 6.81 16.38
C LEU A 888 5.70 6.14 16.82
N ASN A 889 4.57 6.53 16.22
CA ASN A 889 3.23 6.14 16.67
C ASN A 889 2.98 6.44 18.17
N PHE A 890 3.54 7.56 18.66
CA PHE A 890 3.26 8.06 20.01
C PHE A 890 1.97 8.88 19.99
N LYS A 891 0.93 8.35 20.64
CA LYS A 891 -0.43 8.89 20.65
C LYS A 891 -0.93 9.02 22.08
N ILE A 892 -1.56 10.15 22.40
CA ILE A 892 -2.20 10.44 23.68
C ILE A 892 -3.71 10.26 23.50
N PRO A 893 -4.33 9.23 24.11
CA PRO A 893 -5.77 9.04 24.01
C PRO A 893 -6.50 10.19 24.73
N TYR A 894 -7.53 10.75 24.10
CA TYR A 894 -8.39 11.78 24.69
C TYR A 894 -9.85 11.50 24.38
N THR A 895 -10.74 12.16 25.12
CA THR A 895 -12.19 12.11 24.87
C THR A 895 -12.71 13.53 24.79
N TYR A 896 -13.45 13.82 23.73
CA TYR A 896 -14.09 15.13 23.53
C TYR A 896 -15.54 14.90 23.09
N GLU A 897 -16.50 15.46 23.85
CA GLU A 897 -17.95 15.31 23.58
C GLU A 897 -18.38 13.83 23.40
N GLY A 898 -17.86 12.94 24.25
CA GLY A 898 -18.16 11.50 24.21
C GLY A 898 -17.48 10.72 23.07
N ARG A 899 -16.73 11.39 22.18
CA ARG A 899 -15.94 10.75 21.13
C ARG A 899 -14.51 10.53 21.60
N ALA A 900 -14.03 9.29 21.49
CA ALA A 900 -12.64 8.96 21.70
C ALA A 900 -11.79 9.39 20.49
N GLY A 901 -10.60 9.93 20.74
CA GLY A 901 -9.65 10.32 19.70
C GLY A 901 -8.21 10.18 20.18
N ASN A 902 -7.27 10.34 19.26
CA ASN A 902 -5.84 10.35 19.55
C ASN A 902 -5.23 11.71 19.26
N TYR A 903 -4.43 12.20 20.19
CA TYR A 903 -3.62 13.39 20.03
C TYR A 903 -2.17 13.00 19.75
N VAL A 904 -1.59 13.54 18.69
CA VAL A 904 -0.20 13.32 18.28
C VAL A 904 0.59 14.61 18.56
N PRO A 905 1.38 14.68 19.66
CA PRO A 905 2.23 15.84 19.94
C PRO A 905 3.46 15.85 19.02
N ASP A 906 4.14 17.00 18.87
CA ASP A 906 5.22 17.14 17.86
C ASP A 906 6.58 16.54 18.26
N PHE A 907 7.02 16.68 19.52
CA PHE A 907 8.37 16.30 19.95
C PHE A 907 8.41 15.59 21.31
N LEU A 908 9.38 14.69 21.45
CA LEU A 908 9.86 14.14 22.72
C LEU A 908 11.29 14.64 22.97
N ILE A 909 11.56 15.20 24.15
CA ILE A 909 12.85 15.81 24.48
C ILE A 909 13.30 15.31 25.85
N ARG A 910 14.50 14.74 25.94
CA ARG A 910 15.09 14.33 27.22
C ARG A 910 16.07 15.40 27.70
N LEU A 911 15.71 16.03 28.81
CA LEU A 911 16.41 17.14 29.44
C LEU A 911 17.21 16.67 30.66
N ARG A 912 18.42 17.24 30.80
CA ARG A 912 19.26 17.11 31.99
C ARG A 912 19.19 18.37 32.81
N HIS A 913 18.70 18.27 34.05
CA HIS A 913 18.80 19.37 34.99
C HIS A 913 20.26 19.51 35.48
N PRO A 914 20.79 20.73 35.71
CA PRO A 914 22.15 20.91 36.20
C PRO A 914 22.45 20.20 37.53
N ALA A 915 21.43 19.99 38.35
CA ALA A 915 21.51 19.26 39.62
C ALA A 915 21.30 17.74 39.51
N SER A 916 21.15 17.18 38.30
CA SER A 916 20.87 15.75 38.12
C SER A 916 22.05 14.86 38.47
N SER A 917 21.79 13.80 39.24
CA SER A 917 22.80 12.87 39.75
C SER A 917 23.13 11.68 38.84
N GLY A 918 22.45 11.53 37.70
CA GLY A 918 22.65 10.41 36.77
C GLY A 918 21.57 10.33 35.67
N PRO A 919 21.61 9.29 34.81
CA PRO A 919 20.64 9.06 33.73
C PRO A 919 19.20 8.85 34.23
N ASP A 920 19.02 8.31 35.43
CA ASP A 920 17.70 8.01 36.02
C ASP A 920 16.94 9.28 36.47
N ASP A 921 17.60 10.43 36.51
CA ASP A 921 17.02 11.71 36.92
C ASP A 921 16.69 12.63 35.72
N LEU A 922 16.74 12.12 34.49
CA LEU A 922 16.39 12.92 33.31
C LEU A 922 14.88 13.19 33.24
N LEU A 923 14.52 14.38 32.75
CA LEU A 923 13.12 14.77 32.51
C LEU A 923 12.79 14.56 31.02
N THR A 924 11.76 13.77 30.72
CA THR A 924 11.25 13.63 29.36
C THR A 924 10.09 14.62 29.15
N LEU A 925 10.29 15.60 28.27
CA LEU A 925 9.33 16.62 27.91
C LEU A 925 8.61 16.23 26.61
N VAL A 926 7.28 16.16 26.66
CA VAL A 926 6.40 16.13 25.49
C VAL A 926 6.13 17.58 25.08
N LEU A 927 6.44 17.92 23.83
CA LEU A 927 6.35 19.29 23.34
C LEU A 927 5.43 19.38 22.11
N GLU A 928 4.51 20.34 22.16
CA GLU A 928 3.62 20.73 21.05
C GLU A 928 4.01 22.11 20.53
N VAL A 929 3.98 22.28 19.21
CA VAL A 929 4.27 23.53 18.53
C VAL A 929 2.97 24.07 17.91
N THR A 930 2.51 25.24 18.35
CA THR A 930 1.17 25.75 18.02
C THR A 930 1.19 27.08 17.28
N GLY A 931 0.53 27.13 16.13
CA GLY A 931 0.17 28.37 15.41
C GLY A 931 -1.19 28.97 15.80
N GLU A 932 -2.31 28.29 15.50
CA GLU A 932 -3.68 28.81 15.72
C GLU A 932 -4.50 28.03 16.76
N ALA A 933 -5.28 28.75 17.56
CA ALA A 933 -6.12 28.17 18.62
C ALA A 933 -7.50 27.69 18.09
N LYS A 934 -7.73 26.37 18.08
CA LYS A 934 -9.05 25.75 17.86
C LYS A 934 -9.61 25.19 19.17
N LYS A 935 -10.93 25.21 19.39
CA LYS A 935 -11.57 24.72 20.64
C LYS A 935 -11.24 23.25 20.96
N GLU A 936 -11.22 22.38 19.95
CA GLU A 936 -10.85 20.96 20.13
C GLU A 936 -9.39 20.79 20.59
N LYS A 937 -8.50 21.72 20.22
CA LYS A 937 -7.08 21.68 20.61
C LYS A 937 -6.89 21.90 22.11
N GLN A 938 -7.71 22.73 22.74
CA GLN A 938 -7.65 22.93 24.20
C GLN A 938 -7.91 21.63 24.97
N ALA A 939 -8.84 20.79 24.50
CA ALA A 939 -9.11 19.49 25.11
C ALA A 939 -7.91 18.52 24.97
N LYS A 940 -7.21 18.55 23.84
CA LYS A 940 -5.99 17.75 23.59
C LYS A 940 -4.86 18.14 24.53
N VAL A 941 -4.56 19.45 24.60
CA VAL A 941 -3.51 20.00 25.47
C VAL A 941 -3.82 19.73 26.95
N ALA A 942 -5.05 20.01 27.39
CA ALA A 942 -5.46 19.74 28.77
C ALA A 942 -5.37 18.26 29.13
N THR A 943 -5.69 17.35 28.19
CA THR A 943 -5.53 15.90 28.40
C THR A 943 -4.06 15.53 28.56
N ALA A 944 -3.17 16.05 27.71
CA ALA A 944 -1.74 15.77 27.79
C ALA A 944 -1.13 16.29 29.12
N GLU A 945 -1.47 17.51 29.53
CA GLU A 945 -0.93 18.14 30.74
C GLU A 945 -1.51 17.54 32.03
N HIS A 946 -2.83 17.35 32.12
CA HIS A 946 -3.50 17.02 33.38
C HIS A 946 -3.87 15.54 33.54
N LEU A 947 -3.97 14.77 32.46
CA LEU A 947 -4.27 13.35 32.53
C LEU A 947 -3.03 12.51 32.22
N TRP A 948 -2.47 12.66 31.03
CA TRP A 948 -1.39 11.81 30.56
C TRP A 948 -0.12 11.95 31.40
N THR A 949 0.35 13.18 31.59
CA THR A 949 1.58 13.46 32.34
C THR A 949 1.46 13.02 33.80
N VAL A 950 0.29 13.25 34.42
CA VAL A 950 0.02 12.83 35.81
C VAL A 950 -0.03 11.31 35.91
N ALA A 951 -0.75 10.63 35.00
CA ALA A 951 -0.86 9.18 34.97
C ALA A 951 0.51 8.51 34.85
N VAL A 952 1.29 8.90 33.85
CA VAL A 952 2.60 8.31 33.57
C VAL A 952 3.59 8.55 34.70
N ASN A 953 3.59 9.74 35.32
CA ASN A 953 4.44 10.04 36.47
C ASN A 953 4.05 9.23 37.73
N ASN A 954 2.74 9.02 37.97
CA ASN A 954 2.29 8.17 39.08
C ASN A 954 2.66 6.70 38.88
N TRP A 955 2.67 6.23 37.63
CA TRP A 955 3.15 4.89 37.28
C TRP A 955 4.68 4.77 37.41
N GLY A 956 5.43 5.81 37.02
CA GLY A 956 6.86 5.96 37.29
C GLY A 956 7.80 5.03 36.48
N GLY A 957 7.27 4.17 35.61
CA GLY A 957 8.07 3.14 34.93
C GLY A 957 9.07 3.66 33.88
N LEU A 958 8.94 4.91 33.41
CA LEU A 958 9.85 5.52 32.42
C LEU A 958 10.39 6.88 32.88
N GLY A 959 10.67 7.03 34.17
CA GLY A 959 11.22 8.26 34.74
C GLY A 959 10.20 9.40 34.83
N ARG A 960 10.69 10.65 34.79
CA ARG A 960 9.85 11.85 34.96
C ARG A 960 9.40 12.41 33.62
N TRP A 961 8.14 12.84 33.56
CA TRP A 961 7.51 13.38 32.37
C TRP A 961 6.92 14.77 32.61
N ALA A 962 6.98 15.63 31.59
CA ALA A 962 6.31 16.92 31.57
C ALA A 962 5.71 17.20 30.19
N PHE A 963 4.77 18.15 30.12
CA PHE A 963 4.20 18.65 28.87
C PHE A 963 4.46 20.16 28.74
N LEU A 964 4.73 20.63 27.51
CA LEU A 964 4.87 22.05 27.18
C LEU A 964 4.29 22.35 25.81
N GLU A 965 3.46 23.40 25.73
CA GLU A 965 3.04 23.99 24.47
C GLU A 965 3.91 25.22 24.16
N VAL A 966 4.40 25.30 22.92
CA VAL A 966 5.25 26.39 22.40
C VAL A 966 4.50 27.10 21.29
N THR A 967 4.24 28.39 21.46
CA THR A 967 3.60 29.24 20.45
C THR A 967 4.59 30.03 19.59
N ASP A 968 5.87 30.08 20.01
CA ASP A 968 6.96 30.72 19.28
C ASP A 968 8.22 29.83 19.33
N PRO A 969 8.61 29.17 18.23
CA PRO A 969 9.77 28.28 18.22
C PRO A 969 11.09 29.06 18.36
N TRP A 970 11.12 30.37 18.13
CA TRP A 970 12.32 31.20 18.33
C TRP A 970 12.61 31.48 19.82
N ASP A 971 11.60 31.37 20.70
CA ASP A 971 11.76 31.57 22.15
C ASP A 971 11.67 30.25 22.96
N ALA A 972 11.53 29.11 22.28
CA ALA A 972 11.34 27.80 22.90
C ALA A 972 12.40 27.47 23.97
N GLY A 973 13.67 27.79 23.72
CA GLY A 973 14.77 27.52 24.65
C GLY A 973 14.68 28.31 25.95
N ASN A 974 14.25 29.57 25.89
CA ASN A 974 14.04 30.39 27.10
C ASN A 974 12.84 29.87 27.88
N LEU A 975 11.76 29.51 27.18
CA LEU A 975 10.56 28.96 27.80
C LEU A 975 10.85 27.64 28.53
N ILE A 976 11.57 26.71 27.88
CA ILE A 976 11.98 25.43 28.50
C ILE A 976 12.83 25.70 29.76
N ARG A 977 13.81 26.61 29.68
CA ARG A 977 14.66 26.95 30.83
C ARG A 977 13.86 27.55 31.98
N ALA A 978 12.99 28.51 31.69
CA ALA A 978 12.17 29.18 32.69
C ALA A 978 11.22 28.22 33.42
N ARG A 979 10.61 27.26 32.69
CA ARG A 979 9.65 26.31 33.26
C ARG A 979 10.31 25.15 34.01
N PHE A 980 11.46 24.65 33.55
CA PHE A 980 11.97 23.34 34.01
C PHE A 980 13.42 23.35 34.52
N LEU A 981 14.21 24.39 34.27
CA LEU A 981 15.65 24.42 34.58
C LEU A 981 16.08 25.56 35.51
N GLN A 982 15.21 26.55 35.77
CA GLN A 982 15.47 27.61 36.76
C GLN A 982 14.95 27.20 38.14
N PRO A 983 15.68 27.52 39.23
CA PRO A 983 15.19 27.29 40.59
C PRO A 983 13.99 28.19 40.86
N SER A 984 12.86 27.59 41.28
CA SER A 984 11.68 28.35 41.71
C SER A 984 12.07 29.35 42.82
N PRO A 985 11.68 30.64 42.74
CA PRO A 985 11.94 31.59 43.81
C PRO A 985 11.18 31.16 45.07
N GLY A 986 11.88 30.55 46.03
CA GLY A 986 11.34 30.26 47.38
C GLY A 986 11.30 28.81 47.85
N ALA A 987 11.85 27.83 47.14
CA ALA A 987 11.93 26.45 47.68
C ALA A 987 13.08 26.31 48.69
N PRO A 988 12.84 25.96 49.98
CA PRO A 988 13.91 25.84 50.97
C PRO A 988 14.82 24.64 50.66
N VAL A 989 16.13 24.90 50.65
CA VAL A 989 17.17 23.88 50.53
C VAL A 989 17.06 22.90 51.70
N ARG A 990 16.54 21.69 51.46
CA ARG A 990 16.64 20.58 52.41
C ARG A 990 18.07 20.07 52.41
N ILE A 991 18.89 20.59 53.31
CA ILE A 991 20.16 19.98 53.70
C ILE A 991 19.82 18.67 54.44
N ARG A 992 20.00 17.52 53.78
CA ARG A 992 20.09 16.23 54.48
C ARG A 992 21.44 16.20 55.22
N ARG A 993 21.41 16.27 56.55
CA ARG A 993 22.55 15.89 57.40
C ARG A 993 22.50 14.38 57.62
N GLY A 994 23.64 13.71 57.41
CA GLY A 994 24.02 12.42 57.98
C GLY A 994 23.29 11.21 57.43
#